data_AF-A0A3M7NF01-F1
#
_entry.id   AF-A0A3M7NF01-F1
#
_cell.length_a   1.000
_cell.length_b   1.000
_cell.length_c   1.000
_cell.angle_alpha   90.00
_cell.angle_beta   90.00
_cell.angle_gamma   90.00
#
_symmetry.space_group_name_H-M   'P 1'
#
loop_
_entity.id
_entity.type
_entity.pdbx_description
1 polymer ?
#
loop_
_entity_poly.entity_id
_entity_poly.type
_entity_poly.pdbx_seq_one_letter_code
_entity_poly.pdbx_strand_id
1 'polypeptide(L)'
;MTDSSINGRLGFSGGNIPFSDSPGSARDEFTSWLFDDINALPAINYDGLGLMANTDGFGNPIYPNFFDESGLDNMLPMPSPGSTAGQSTSWSATSTAGMGLSEEKRQAILSFMETRFIEDDTSDGGDRVKEELYQDNRDHDDHPLSLASMHSYVRSFWLHFNDQFPILHKPTFCPDETNVQLLLAVMIIGASHIDKTGSAGAKAFAYFSARHLRWQVFRHPDSRPPAKLWVFQTLLLLEVFEKAKSSRGLHERSNVHSPTTITLMRRGTALVNDQLEEPHHHKSTSPDQWWRRWIQAEATRRAAFVAFILDAYFSVMFGHSSVMSVHEIHLPLPCDDALWSATSAAEVARVEVSLHANGVKAPTFTEAMKRIMTGRKVTINNFGRTILMAGMLSVIWHMQQRDLQMNVLGMSRGQAGGLPNNWKEPLEKSIDFWKKDFDDSLAHMQLASLPWQQHWHKSLETETREASSILCHLAHMFLHVDFRDCQMIAGASNIAGKPITDSARKAAKGRFRGWVCSASGRTAVFHALQCLREVFLNPSPDSGARYRAANDHQLVRPWAFYIAGLIIFSWGYTIDGLLRPFPSHLLRSPRASTALPQDWEVTDQVRSSAYQDAQLYLSTIGSVTSPQELDRIKAGRNNVVGLLRTLEFAFQDSQWELLQEASVRLQGAVLLLER
;
A
#
# COMPACT_ATOMS: atom_id res chain seq x y z
N MET A 1 -29.25 55.03 40.50
CA MET A 1 -28.42 55.81 39.57
C MET A 1 -27.00 55.28 39.70
N THR A 2 -26.53 54.56 38.67
CA THR A 2 -25.18 54.67 38.02
C THR A 2 -24.01 55.21 38.87
N ASP A 3 -22.79 54.69 38.87
CA ASP A 3 -22.17 53.60 38.11
C ASP A 3 -20.79 53.24 38.72
N SER A 4 -20.36 52.01 38.43
CA SER A 4 -19.03 51.39 38.39
C SER A 4 -17.73 52.11 38.85
N SER A 5 -17.05 51.52 39.83
CA SER A 5 -15.78 50.76 39.66
C SER A 5 -15.20 50.37 41.04
N ILE A 6 -14.80 49.11 41.24
CA ILE A 6 -13.73 48.60 42.14
C ILE A 6 -13.81 47.06 42.23
N ASN A 7 -12.68 46.43 41.92
CA ASN A 7 -12.15 45.14 42.35
C ASN A 7 -13.02 44.19 43.19
N GLY A 8 -13.23 42.97 42.66
CA GLY A 8 -13.63 41.80 43.42
C GLY A 8 -13.00 40.52 42.86
N ARG A 9 -12.05 39.95 43.60
CA ARG A 9 -11.41 38.65 43.37
C ARG A 9 -12.47 37.54 43.20
N LEU A 10 -12.29 36.69 42.19
CA LEU A 10 -12.83 35.32 42.19
C LEU A 10 -11.68 34.36 41.88
N GLY A 11 -11.49 33.40 42.80
CA GLY A 11 -10.39 32.44 42.77
C GLY A 11 -10.58 31.37 41.70
N PHE A 12 -9.53 31.14 40.92
CA PHE A 12 -9.39 29.93 40.11
C PHE A 12 -8.51 28.93 40.88
N SER A 13 -9.17 27.86 41.32
CA SER A 13 -8.56 26.62 41.77
C SER A 13 -7.65 26.06 40.67
N GLY A 14 -6.39 25.79 41.02
CA GLY A 14 -5.41 25.20 40.12
C GLY A 14 -5.80 23.79 39.70
N GLY A 15 -6.08 23.62 38.41
CA GLY A 15 -5.93 22.35 37.71
C GLY A 15 -4.69 22.47 36.83
N ASN A 16 -3.61 21.76 37.19
CA ASN A 16 -2.47 21.55 36.30
C ASN A 16 -2.97 20.78 35.08
N ILE A 17 -3.27 21.49 33.99
CA ILE A 17 -3.31 20.89 32.66
C ILE A 17 -1.83 20.80 32.24
N PRO A 18 -1.26 19.60 32.03
CA PRO A 18 0.09 19.51 31.52
C PRO A 18 0.09 20.17 30.15
N PHE A 19 0.97 21.16 29.96
CA PHE A 19 1.27 21.68 28.65
C PHE A 19 1.69 20.51 27.76
N SER A 20 1.03 20.40 26.61
CA SER A 20 1.40 19.53 25.48
C SER A 20 2.91 19.43 25.35
N ASP A 21 3.46 18.23 25.49
CA ASP A 21 4.83 17.96 25.08
C ASP A 21 5.02 18.41 23.63
N SER A 22 6.16 19.06 23.36
CA SER A 22 6.50 19.47 22.00
C SER A 22 6.60 18.21 21.12
N PRO A 23 6.07 18.22 19.87
CA PRO A 23 6.17 17.09 18.95
C PRO A 23 7.61 16.58 18.74
N GLY A 24 8.62 17.41 18.98
CA GLY A 24 10.03 17.01 18.97
C GLY A 24 10.41 16.09 20.13
N SER A 25 9.95 16.37 21.35
CA SER A 25 10.29 15.61 22.56
C SER A 25 9.75 14.18 22.50
N ALA A 26 8.49 14.01 22.08
CA ALA A 26 7.87 12.70 21.92
C ALA A 26 8.53 11.85 20.83
N ARG A 27 9.02 12.49 19.75
CA ARG A 27 9.75 11.81 18.67
C ARG A 27 11.16 11.38 19.08
N ASP A 28 11.84 12.20 19.89
CA ASP A 28 13.15 11.88 20.45
C ASP A 28 13.06 10.73 21.44
N GLU A 29 12.08 10.76 22.35
CA GLU A 29 11.80 9.67 23.28
C GLU A 29 11.46 8.36 22.56
N PHE A 30 10.62 8.40 21.51
CA PHE A 30 10.31 7.22 20.70
C PHE A 30 11.55 6.65 20.01
N THR A 31 12.42 7.51 19.46
CA THR A 31 13.64 7.06 18.78
C THR A 31 14.60 6.39 19.77
N SER A 32 14.82 6.98 20.93
CA SER A 32 15.62 6.38 22.01
C SER A 32 15.01 5.05 22.47
N TRP A 33 13.72 5.02 22.80
CA TRP A 33 13.01 3.79 23.17
C TRP A 33 13.15 2.68 22.13
N LEU A 34 13.05 3.04 20.85
CA LEU A 34 13.12 2.08 19.74
C LEU A 34 14.51 1.45 19.60
N PHE A 35 15.59 2.23 19.77
CA PHE A 35 16.96 1.77 19.50
C PHE A 35 17.73 1.34 20.76
N ASP A 36 17.38 1.80 21.96
CA ASP A 36 18.05 1.40 23.20
C ASP A 36 17.81 -0.08 23.50
N ASP A 37 16.58 -0.58 23.31
CA ASP A 37 16.24 -2.00 23.48
C ASP A 37 16.88 -2.91 22.42
N ILE A 38 17.12 -2.40 21.20
CA ILE A 38 17.79 -3.13 20.14
C ILE A 38 19.28 -3.29 20.44
N ASN A 39 19.92 -2.22 20.92
CA ASN A 39 21.35 -2.20 21.20
C ASN A 39 21.70 -2.87 22.55
N ALA A 40 20.73 -3.02 23.46
CA ALA A 40 20.91 -3.68 24.75
C ALA A 40 20.93 -5.23 24.67
N LEU A 41 20.66 -5.82 23.51
CA LEU A 41 20.73 -7.27 23.33
C LEU A 41 22.19 -7.70 23.11
N PRO A 42 22.76 -8.60 23.93
CA PRO A 42 24.08 -9.17 23.64
C PRO A 42 24.01 -9.92 22.30
N ALA A 43 25.10 -9.95 21.54
CA ALA A 43 25.19 -10.70 20.29
C ALA A 43 24.85 -12.18 20.54
N ILE A 44 23.62 -12.60 20.24
CA ILE A 44 23.16 -13.97 20.51
C ILE A 44 23.67 -14.88 19.41
N ASN A 45 24.65 -15.70 19.79
CA ASN A 45 25.05 -16.91 19.08
C ASN A 45 23.86 -17.88 19.12
N TYR A 46 23.46 -18.42 17.96
CA TYR A 46 22.41 -19.43 17.88
C TYR A 46 22.89 -20.72 18.55
N ASP A 47 22.49 -20.95 19.80
CA ASP A 47 22.34 -22.29 20.37
C ASP A 47 21.54 -22.27 21.68
N GLY A 48 20.54 -23.16 21.79
CA GLY A 48 20.03 -23.65 23.07
C GLY A 48 18.80 -22.94 23.67
N LEU A 49 17.73 -23.72 23.88
CA LEU A 49 16.51 -23.39 24.61
C LEU A 49 16.72 -22.84 26.04
N GLY A 50 15.79 -21.99 26.48
CA GLY A 50 15.54 -21.70 27.89
C GLY A 50 14.26 -20.89 28.11
N LEU A 51 13.15 -21.57 28.41
CA LEU A 51 11.90 -20.98 28.91
C LEU A 51 12.17 -20.13 30.17
N MET A 52 11.63 -18.92 30.21
CA MET A 52 10.95 -18.37 31.40
C MET A 52 9.84 -17.42 30.95
N ALA A 53 8.60 -17.89 31.10
CA ALA A 53 7.40 -17.07 30.96
C ALA A 53 7.19 -16.30 32.28
N ASN A 54 7.40 -14.99 32.26
CA ASN A 54 6.86 -14.12 33.30
C ASN A 54 5.43 -13.77 32.94
N THR A 55 4.53 -14.13 33.84
CA THR A 55 3.11 -13.86 33.85
C THR A 55 2.85 -12.44 34.32
N ASP A 56 2.77 -11.49 33.38
CA ASP A 56 2.25 -10.15 33.69
C ASP A 56 0.76 -10.07 33.36
N GLY A 57 -0.03 -9.98 34.44
CA GLY A 57 -1.48 -9.84 34.42
C GLY A 57 -1.90 -8.46 33.95
N PHE A 58 -2.26 -8.34 32.67
CA PHE A 58 -3.13 -7.31 32.12
C PHE A 58 -3.90 -7.91 30.94
N GLY A 59 -5.15 -8.35 31.18
CA GLY A 59 -5.92 -9.01 30.14
C GLY A 59 -7.41 -9.06 30.44
N ASN A 60 -8.12 -7.96 30.16
CA ASN A 60 -9.52 -8.07 29.72
C ASN A 60 -9.54 -8.60 28.26
N PRO A 61 -10.59 -9.35 27.87
CA PRO A 61 -10.82 -9.67 26.46
C PRO A 61 -10.94 -8.37 25.65
N ILE A 62 -10.41 -8.39 24.42
CA ILE A 62 -10.37 -7.23 23.51
C ILE A 62 -11.77 -6.89 22.98
N TYR A 63 -12.75 -7.76 23.21
CA TYR A 63 -14.15 -7.59 22.83
C TYR A 63 -15.04 -7.76 24.07
N PRO A 64 -16.13 -6.99 24.22
CA PRO A 64 -17.05 -7.16 25.32
C PRO A 64 -17.58 -8.60 25.35
N ASN A 65 -17.34 -9.30 26.45
CA ASN A 65 -17.76 -10.68 26.71
C ASN A 65 -19.30 -10.71 26.90
N PHE A 66 -20.08 -10.61 25.82
CA PHE A 66 -21.54 -10.71 25.89
C PHE A 66 -22.01 -12.14 26.22
N PHE A 67 -21.16 -13.14 25.99
CA PHE A 67 -21.49 -14.56 26.23
C PHE A 67 -21.14 -15.05 27.64
N ASP A 68 -20.67 -14.17 28.52
CA ASP A 68 -20.27 -14.50 29.90
C ASP A 68 -21.42 -14.33 30.92
N GLU A 69 -22.63 -13.95 30.47
CA GLU A 69 -23.82 -14.11 31.30
C GLU A 69 -24.22 -15.59 31.32
N SER A 70 -23.85 -16.23 32.43
CA SER A 70 -24.34 -17.49 33.00
C SER A 70 -25.77 -17.88 32.60
N GLY A 71 -25.94 -18.41 31.38
CA GLY A 71 -27.22 -18.89 30.87
C GLY A 71 -27.12 -20.01 29.83
N LEU A 72 -25.91 -20.36 29.37
CA LEU A 72 -25.69 -21.35 28.31
C LEU A 72 -25.21 -22.72 28.79
N ASP A 73 -24.95 -22.88 30.09
CA ASP A 73 -24.44 -24.14 30.67
C ASP A 73 -25.49 -25.28 30.67
N ASN A 74 -26.72 -25.04 30.19
CA ASN A 74 -27.82 -26.00 30.33
C ASN A 74 -28.62 -26.33 29.05
N MET A 75 -28.19 -25.95 27.84
CA MET A 75 -29.05 -26.11 26.64
C MET A 75 -28.41 -26.65 25.35
N LEU A 76 -27.21 -27.24 25.37
CA LEU A 76 -26.65 -27.86 24.16
C LEU A 76 -26.33 -29.35 24.38
N PRO A 77 -27.04 -30.28 23.72
CA PRO A 77 -26.64 -31.67 23.71
C PRO A 77 -25.38 -31.81 22.84
N MET A 78 -24.27 -32.22 23.46
CA MET A 78 -23.08 -32.71 22.77
C MET A 78 -23.47 -33.87 21.84
N PRO A 79 -23.26 -33.81 20.52
CA PRO A 79 -23.47 -34.99 19.67
C PRO A 79 -22.33 -35.98 19.89
N SER A 80 -22.69 -37.22 20.21
CA SER A 80 -21.79 -38.37 20.27
C SER A 80 -21.08 -38.62 18.92
N PRO A 81 -19.85 -39.18 18.93
CA PRO A 81 -19.10 -39.44 17.70
C PRO A 81 -19.69 -40.65 16.98
N GLY A 82 -20.60 -40.40 16.04
CA GLY A 82 -21.20 -41.47 15.25
C GLY A 82 -22.59 -41.14 14.72
N SER A 83 -22.72 -40.12 13.88
CA SER A 83 -23.88 -40.02 12.98
C SER A 83 -23.45 -39.40 11.66
N THR A 84 -23.63 -40.19 10.60
CA THR A 84 -23.41 -39.86 9.20
C THR A 84 -23.78 -38.41 8.86
N ALA A 85 -22.76 -37.65 8.44
CA ALA A 85 -22.88 -36.32 7.87
C ALA A 85 -23.87 -36.35 6.70
N GLY A 86 -25.09 -35.86 6.97
CA GLY A 86 -26.10 -35.62 5.96
C GLY A 86 -25.66 -34.50 5.05
N GLN A 87 -25.39 -34.85 3.80
CA GLN A 87 -25.38 -33.99 2.61
C GLN A 87 -24.59 -32.68 2.77
N SER A 88 -23.29 -32.81 2.50
CA SER A 88 -22.46 -31.70 2.07
C SER A 88 -23.10 -31.02 0.85
N THR A 89 -23.71 -29.85 1.06
CA THR A 89 -23.98 -28.93 -0.03
C THR A 89 -22.64 -28.49 -0.61
N SER A 90 -22.43 -28.87 -1.86
CA SER A 90 -21.28 -28.53 -2.68
C SER A 90 -21.11 -27.00 -2.74
N TRP A 91 -20.00 -26.48 -2.19
CA TRP A 91 -19.63 -25.07 -2.29
C TRP A 91 -19.01 -24.83 -3.67
N SER A 92 -19.85 -24.71 -4.69
CA SER A 92 -19.45 -24.15 -5.98
C SER A 92 -19.28 -22.63 -5.85
N ALA A 93 -18.19 -22.09 -6.41
CA ALA A 93 -17.96 -20.70 -6.80
C ALA A 93 -18.94 -19.64 -6.22
N THR A 94 -18.42 -18.79 -5.34
CA THR A 94 -18.82 -17.39 -5.15
C THR A 94 -20.31 -17.11 -5.38
N SER A 95 -21.11 -17.17 -4.32
CA SER A 95 -22.46 -16.60 -4.37
C SER A 95 -22.35 -15.08 -4.59
N THR A 96 -22.41 -14.66 -5.85
CA THR A 96 -22.64 -13.28 -6.29
C THR A 96 -24.08 -12.82 -6.03
N ALA A 97 -24.91 -13.64 -5.38
CA ALA A 97 -26.35 -13.46 -5.23
C ALA A 97 -26.79 -12.31 -4.30
N GLY A 98 -25.87 -11.43 -3.86
CA GLY A 98 -26.18 -10.21 -3.10
C GLY A 98 -25.37 -8.98 -3.50
N MET A 99 -24.56 -9.06 -4.57
CA MET A 99 -23.72 -7.96 -5.06
C MET A 99 -24.32 -7.24 -6.28
N GLY A 100 -25.54 -7.58 -6.68
CA GLY A 100 -26.24 -6.90 -7.77
C GLY A 100 -26.60 -5.46 -7.37
N LEU A 101 -26.30 -4.50 -8.24
CA LEU A 101 -26.81 -3.13 -8.15
C LEU A 101 -28.22 -3.09 -8.75
N SER A 102 -29.19 -2.48 -8.08
CA SER A 102 -30.51 -2.29 -8.68
C SER A 102 -30.54 -1.17 -9.72
N GLU A 103 -31.54 -1.20 -10.60
CA GLU A 103 -31.75 -0.11 -11.57
C GLU A 103 -32.10 1.20 -10.86
N GLU A 104 -32.86 1.14 -9.76
CA GLU A 104 -33.17 2.33 -8.94
C GLU A 104 -31.90 2.96 -8.38
N LYS A 105 -30.95 2.14 -7.92
CA LYS A 105 -29.67 2.63 -7.41
C LYS A 105 -28.82 3.24 -8.52
N ARG A 106 -28.80 2.63 -9.72
CA ARG A 106 -28.17 3.23 -10.90
C ARG A 106 -28.76 4.61 -11.21
N GLN A 107 -30.08 4.75 -11.24
CA GLN A 107 -30.73 6.05 -11.49
C GLN A 107 -30.39 7.09 -10.41
N ALA A 108 -30.28 6.68 -9.14
CA ALA A 108 -29.80 7.56 -8.07
C ALA A 108 -28.35 8.03 -8.27
N ILE A 109 -27.48 7.18 -8.81
CA ILE A 109 -26.09 7.55 -9.15
C ILE A 109 -26.09 8.53 -10.33
N LEU A 110 -26.83 8.25 -11.40
CA LEU A 110 -26.89 9.10 -12.59
C LEU A 110 -27.43 10.50 -12.25
N SER A 111 -28.54 10.57 -11.53
CA SER A 111 -29.11 11.85 -11.07
C SER A 111 -28.16 12.62 -10.16
N PHE A 112 -27.41 11.93 -9.28
CA PHE A 112 -26.38 12.54 -8.47
C PHE A 112 -25.25 13.13 -9.33
N MET A 113 -24.75 12.39 -10.32
CA MET A 113 -23.70 12.87 -11.24
C MET A 113 -24.20 14.09 -12.02
N GLU A 114 -25.36 14.02 -12.65
CA GLU A 114 -25.95 15.11 -13.44
C GLU A 114 -26.18 16.38 -12.61
N THR A 115 -26.61 16.25 -11.35
CA THR A 115 -26.91 17.40 -10.50
C THR A 115 -25.65 18.00 -9.87
N ARG A 116 -24.60 17.21 -9.63
CA ARG A 116 -23.48 17.59 -8.74
C ARG A 116 -22.15 17.73 -9.44
N PHE A 117 -21.95 17.08 -10.59
CA PHE A 117 -20.70 17.12 -11.35
C PHE A 117 -20.77 18.23 -12.40
N ILE A 118 -20.66 19.46 -11.92
CA ILE A 118 -20.66 20.67 -12.74
C ILE A 118 -19.22 20.90 -13.21
N GLU A 119 -19.04 21.08 -14.52
CA GLU A 119 -17.79 21.55 -15.14
C GLU A 119 -17.93 23.04 -15.46
N ASP A 120 -16.84 23.79 -15.33
CA ASP A 120 -16.78 25.16 -15.81
C ASP A 120 -16.36 25.15 -17.29
N ASP A 121 -17.02 25.92 -18.16
CA ASP A 121 -16.80 26.00 -19.63
C ASP A 121 -15.37 26.42 -20.06
N THR A 122 -14.44 26.56 -19.12
CA THR A 122 -13.06 27.04 -19.35
C THR A 122 -12.01 25.92 -19.38
N SER A 123 -12.40 24.66 -19.10
CA SER A 123 -11.46 23.53 -19.10
C SER A 123 -11.52 22.70 -20.39
N ASP A 124 -10.64 23.01 -21.34
CA ASP A 124 -10.52 22.38 -22.69
C ASP A 124 -10.38 20.84 -22.65
N GLY A 125 -9.91 20.27 -21.53
CA GLY A 125 -9.79 18.82 -21.33
C GLY A 125 -10.99 18.15 -20.65
N GLY A 126 -11.90 18.92 -20.06
CA GLY A 126 -13.06 18.38 -19.33
C GLY A 126 -14.22 18.01 -20.24
N ASP A 127 -14.53 18.92 -21.16
CA ASP A 127 -15.62 18.78 -22.13
C ASP A 127 -15.48 17.51 -22.96
N ARG A 128 -14.26 17.16 -23.39
CA ARG A 128 -13.99 15.94 -24.17
C ARG A 128 -14.29 14.65 -23.41
N VAL A 129 -13.91 14.55 -22.14
CA VAL A 129 -14.15 13.34 -21.34
C VAL A 129 -15.62 13.19 -20.99
N LYS A 130 -16.31 14.31 -20.75
CA LYS A 130 -17.76 14.33 -20.56
C LYS A 130 -18.48 13.93 -21.83
N GLU A 131 -18.08 14.45 -22.98
CA GLU A 131 -18.60 14.00 -24.28
C GLU A 131 -18.39 12.49 -24.46
N GLU A 132 -17.18 11.96 -24.27
CA GLU A 132 -16.89 10.51 -24.37
C GLU A 132 -17.72 9.65 -23.40
N LEU A 133 -18.08 10.17 -22.22
CA LEU A 133 -18.84 9.44 -21.20
C LEU A 133 -20.35 9.44 -21.46
N TYR A 134 -20.87 10.48 -22.12
CA TYR A 134 -22.30 10.68 -22.38
C TYR A 134 -22.68 10.47 -23.85
N GLN A 135 -21.71 10.16 -24.72
CA GLN A 135 -21.93 9.69 -26.09
C GLN A 135 -22.52 8.27 -26.10
N ASP A 136 -23.29 7.94 -27.14
CA ASP A 136 -23.99 6.67 -27.35
C ASP A 136 -25.23 6.41 -26.49
N ASN A 137 -25.99 5.37 -26.87
CA ASN A 137 -27.21 4.98 -26.17
C ASN A 137 -26.88 4.37 -24.79
N ARG A 138 -27.27 5.06 -23.72
CA ARG A 138 -27.06 4.68 -22.31
C ARG A 138 -27.62 3.31 -21.94
N ASP A 139 -28.54 2.78 -22.74
CA ASP A 139 -29.20 1.50 -22.53
C ASP A 139 -28.47 0.33 -23.21
N HIS A 140 -27.41 0.61 -23.99
CA HIS A 140 -26.54 -0.45 -24.50
C HIS A 140 -25.69 -1.03 -23.38
N ASP A 141 -25.57 -2.36 -23.30
CA ASP A 141 -24.85 -3.04 -22.21
C ASP A 141 -23.39 -2.59 -22.10
N ASP A 142 -22.75 -2.25 -23.23
CA ASP A 142 -21.35 -1.78 -23.28
C ASP A 142 -21.16 -0.28 -22.92
N HIS A 143 -22.25 0.47 -22.71
CA HIS A 143 -22.14 1.89 -22.34
C HIS A 143 -21.50 2.02 -20.93
N PRO A 144 -20.55 2.95 -20.69
CA PRO A 144 -19.85 3.06 -19.39
C PRO A 144 -20.76 3.35 -18.19
N LEU A 145 -21.93 3.94 -18.44
CA LEU A 145 -22.97 4.21 -17.44
C LEU A 145 -24.13 3.19 -17.45
N SER A 146 -24.00 2.08 -18.20
CA SER A 146 -25.00 0.99 -18.19
C SER A 146 -25.00 0.27 -16.83
N LEU A 147 -26.10 -0.43 -16.54
CA LEU A 147 -26.18 -1.27 -15.33
C LEU A 147 -25.12 -2.38 -15.36
N ALA A 148 -24.90 -2.99 -16.53
CA ALA A 148 -23.92 -4.04 -16.74
C ALA A 148 -22.48 -3.57 -16.50
N SER A 149 -22.13 -2.37 -16.99
CA SER A 149 -20.83 -1.75 -16.74
C SER A 149 -20.63 -1.44 -15.25
N MET A 150 -21.63 -0.85 -14.59
CA MET A 150 -21.56 -0.55 -13.16
C MET A 150 -21.42 -1.81 -12.30
N HIS A 151 -22.13 -2.91 -12.63
CA HIS A 151 -21.94 -4.22 -12.00
C HIS A 151 -20.52 -4.73 -12.19
N SER A 152 -20.00 -4.61 -13.42
CA SER A 152 -18.64 -5.04 -13.75
C SER A 152 -17.59 -4.25 -12.96
N TYR A 153 -17.79 -2.94 -12.76
CA TYR A 153 -16.92 -2.13 -11.91
C TYR A 153 -16.92 -2.62 -10.46
N VAL A 154 -18.10 -2.80 -9.84
CA VAL A 154 -18.19 -3.29 -8.46
C VAL A 154 -17.55 -4.68 -8.33
N ARG A 155 -17.81 -5.59 -9.27
CA ARG A 155 -17.19 -6.93 -9.28
C ARG A 155 -15.67 -6.86 -9.38
N SER A 156 -15.16 -6.03 -10.28
CA SER A 156 -13.73 -5.81 -10.50
C SER A 156 -13.02 -5.28 -9.25
N PHE A 157 -13.66 -4.38 -8.49
CA PHE A 157 -13.15 -3.92 -7.19
C PHE A 157 -12.92 -5.08 -6.21
N TRP A 158 -13.91 -5.97 -6.06
CA TRP A 158 -13.82 -7.10 -5.13
C TRP A 158 -12.79 -8.15 -5.58
N LEU A 159 -12.57 -8.28 -6.89
CA LEU A 159 -11.65 -9.26 -7.44
C LEU A 159 -10.18 -8.81 -7.38
N HIS A 160 -9.91 -7.52 -7.62
CA HIS A 160 -8.55 -7.05 -7.84
C HIS A 160 -8.00 -6.11 -6.77
N PHE A 161 -8.87 -5.50 -5.94
CA PHE A 161 -8.46 -4.44 -5.01
C PHE A 161 -8.68 -4.78 -3.54
N ASN A 162 -9.85 -5.33 -3.18
CA ASN A 162 -10.27 -5.47 -1.79
C ASN A 162 -9.24 -6.22 -0.91
N ASP A 163 -8.60 -7.25 -1.45
CA ASP A 163 -7.69 -8.10 -0.67
C ASP A 163 -6.36 -7.38 -0.33
N GLN A 164 -5.97 -6.38 -1.13
CA GLN A 164 -4.82 -5.51 -0.82
C GLN A 164 -5.17 -4.48 0.28
N PHE A 165 -6.40 -3.96 0.26
CA PHE A 165 -6.85 -2.90 1.17
C PHE A 165 -8.28 -3.18 1.68
N PRO A 166 -8.44 -4.10 2.65
CA PRO A 166 -9.75 -4.61 3.08
C PRO A 166 -10.48 -3.64 4.01
N ILE A 167 -10.85 -2.46 3.49
CA ILE A 167 -11.55 -1.41 4.25
C ILE A 167 -13.07 -1.58 4.25
N LEU A 168 -13.61 -2.47 3.41
CA LEU A 168 -15.03 -2.81 3.31
C LEU A 168 -15.25 -4.26 3.74
N HIS A 169 -16.31 -4.50 4.53
CA HIS A 169 -16.66 -5.84 4.97
C HIS A 169 -17.48 -6.55 3.90
N LYS A 170 -16.85 -7.48 3.17
CA LYS A 170 -17.44 -8.19 2.03
C LYS A 170 -18.79 -8.86 2.35
N PRO A 171 -18.97 -9.58 3.48
CA PRO A 171 -20.24 -10.23 3.81
C PRO A 171 -21.43 -9.29 4.03
N THR A 172 -21.18 -8.05 4.48
CA THR A 172 -22.26 -7.07 4.75
C THR A 172 -22.35 -5.97 3.71
N PHE A 173 -21.54 -6.02 2.65
CA PHE A 173 -21.58 -4.99 1.63
C PHE A 173 -22.80 -5.20 0.72
N CYS A 174 -23.67 -4.19 0.68
CA CYS A 174 -24.81 -4.14 -0.23
C CYS A 174 -24.72 -2.84 -1.07
N PRO A 175 -24.58 -2.91 -2.41
CA PRO A 175 -24.51 -1.72 -3.26
C PRO A 175 -25.69 -0.78 -3.06
N ASP A 176 -26.91 -1.30 -2.95
CA ASP A 176 -28.14 -0.50 -2.87
C ASP A 176 -28.24 0.30 -1.57
N GLU A 177 -27.77 -0.27 -0.45
CA GLU A 177 -27.72 0.40 0.85
C GLU A 177 -26.50 1.34 1.02
N THR A 178 -25.49 1.18 0.17
CA THR A 178 -24.23 1.95 0.28
C THR A 178 -24.43 3.41 -0.12
N ASN A 179 -23.78 4.35 0.59
CA ASN A 179 -23.76 5.76 0.23
C ASN A 179 -23.26 5.97 -1.23
N VAL A 180 -23.92 6.85 -2.00
CA VAL A 180 -23.62 7.05 -3.43
C VAL A 180 -22.16 7.46 -3.67
N GLN A 181 -21.60 8.32 -2.81
CA GLN A 181 -20.20 8.75 -2.94
C GLN A 181 -19.22 7.60 -2.72
N LEU A 182 -19.46 6.77 -1.70
CA LEU A 182 -18.63 5.59 -1.44
C LEU A 182 -18.74 4.58 -2.58
N LEU A 183 -19.95 4.33 -3.06
CA LEU A 183 -20.19 3.40 -4.16
C LEU A 183 -19.52 3.89 -5.46
N LEU A 184 -19.56 5.20 -5.74
CA LEU A 184 -18.81 5.79 -6.86
C LEU A 184 -17.30 5.56 -6.72
N ALA A 185 -16.73 5.71 -5.51
CA ALA A 185 -15.30 5.43 -5.30
C ALA A 185 -14.94 3.95 -5.50
N VAL A 186 -15.83 3.04 -5.06
CA VAL A 186 -15.72 1.59 -5.35
C VAL A 186 -15.72 1.35 -6.86
N MET A 187 -16.66 1.97 -7.59
CA MET A 187 -16.75 1.85 -9.05
C MET A 187 -15.55 2.47 -9.77
N ILE A 188 -15.01 3.62 -9.32
CA ILE A 188 -13.82 4.26 -9.90
C ILE A 188 -12.62 3.30 -9.83
N ILE A 189 -12.39 2.69 -8.66
CA ILE A 189 -11.31 1.71 -8.50
C ILE A 189 -11.58 0.48 -9.34
N GLY A 190 -12.80 -0.05 -9.35
CA GLY A 190 -13.18 -1.20 -10.17
C GLY A 190 -12.98 -0.98 -11.68
N ALA A 191 -13.44 0.17 -12.19
CA ALA A 191 -13.25 0.60 -13.56
C ALA A 191 -11.77 0.70 -13.95
N SER A 192 -10.90 1.09 -13.01
CA SER A 192 -9.44 1.17 -13.22
C SER A 192 -8.74 -0.19 -13.39
N HIS A 193 -9.46 -1.31 -13.22
CA HIS A 193 -8.96 -2.67 -13.44
C HIS A 193 -9.69 -3.38 -14.60
N ILE A 194 -10.51 -2.67 -15.39
CA ILE A 194 -11.15 -3.27 -16.59
C ILE A 194 -10.21 -3.23 -17.80
N ASP A 195 -9.92 -4.41 -18.33
CA ASP A 195 -9.03 -4.64 -19.47
C ASP A 195 -9.65 -4.34 -20.85
N LYS A 196 -8.81 -4.39 -21.90
CA LYS A 196 -8.91 -3.73 -23.22
C LYS A 196 -10.26 -3.71 -23.96
N THR A 197 -11.16 -4.68 -23.78
CA THR A 197 -12.51 -4.63 -24.38
C THR A 197 -13.45 -3.82 -23.48
N GLY A 198 -13.75 -2.57 -23.86
CA GLY A 198 -14.58 -1.63 -23.05
C GLY A 198 -13.80 -0.69 -22.12
N SER A 199 -12.46 -0.78 -22.13
CA SER A 199 -11.58 -0.04 -21.22
C SER A 199 -11.61 1.49 -21.40
N ALA A 200 -11.88 2.00 -22.61
CA ALA A 200 -11.94 3.44 -22.86
C ALA A 200 -13.09 4.12 -22.07
N GLY A 201 -14.30 3.55 -22.13
CA GLY A 201 -15.44 4.05 -21.38
C GLY A 201 -15.24 3.92 -19.86
N ALA A 202 -14.69 2.80 -19.39
CA ALA A 202 -14.36 2.59 -17.98
C ALA A 202 -13.35 3.64 -17.47
N LYS A 203 -12.30 3.93 -18.25
CA LYS A 203 -11.32 4.97 -17.96
C LYS A 203 -11.97 6.36 -17.93
N ALA A 204 -12.81 6.68 -18.91
CA ALA A 204 -13.53 7.96 -18.97
C ALA A 204 -14.42 8.14 -17.73
N PHE A 205 -15.20 7.12 -17.37
CA PHE A 205 -16.03 7.09 -16.16
C PHE A 205 -15.20 7.33 -14.90
N ALA A 206 -14.10 6.60 -14.72
CA ALA A 206 -13.26 6.69 -13.54
C ALA A 206 -12.64 8.09 -13.41
N TYR A 207 -12.08 8.62 -14.52
CA TYR A 207 -11.44 9.93 -14.55
C TYR A 207 -12.43 11.08 -14.28
N PHE A 208 -13.55 11.08 -15.00
CA PHE A 208 -14.61 12.07 -14.83
C PHE A 208 -15.13 12.05 -13.39
N SER A 209 -15.51 10.89 -12.88
CA SER A 209 -16.08 10.77 -11.54
C SER A 209 -15.09 11.19 -10.45
N ALA A 210 -13.83 10.76 -10.52
CA ALA A 210 -12.81 11.12 -9.53
C ALA A 210 -12.56 12.64 -9.48
N ARG A 211 -12.66 13.33 -10.62
CA ARG A 211 -12.46 14.78 -10.70
C ARG A 211 -13.43 15.56 -9.81
N HIS A 212 -14.68 15.11 -9.73
CA HIS A 212 -15.72 15.80 -8.96
C HIS A 212 -15.94 15.22 -7.57
N LEU A 213 -15.73 13.91 -7.38
CA LEU A 213 -16.18 13.19 -6.20
C LEU A 213 -15.57 13.72 -4.88
N ARG A 214 -14.27 14.04 -4.84
CA ARG A 214 -13.63 14.56 -3.61
C ARG A 214 -14.34 15.80 -3.07
N TRP A 215 -14.72 16.72 -3.94
CA TRP A 215 -15.43 17.93 -3.55
C TRP A 215 -16.83 17.63 -3.03
N GLN A 216 -17.53 16.64 -3.59
CA GLN A 216 -18.81 16.20 -3.05
C GLN A 216 -18.70 15.62 -1.65
N VAL A 217 -17.63 14.87 -1.39
CA VAL A 217 -17.34 14.33 -0.07
C VAL A 217 -17.10 15.47 0.92
N PHE A 218 -16.19 16.40 0.62
CA PHE A 218 -15.89 17.50 1.55
C PHE A 218 -17.06 18.46 1.81
N ARG A 219 -17.98 18.60 0.86
CA ARG A 219 -19.21 19.39 1.08
C ARG A 219 -20.24 18.69 1.96
N HIS A 220 -20.14 17.37 2.15
CA HIS A 220 -21.13 16.63 2.92
C HIS A 220 -21.01 16.92 4.44
N PRO A 221 -22.12 17.08 5.18
CA PRO A 221 -22.09 17.34 6.63
C PRO A 221 -21.30 16.31 7.44
N ASP A 222 -21.38 15.03 7.05
CA ASP A 222 -20.65 13.92 7.67
C ASP A 222 -19.12 13.98 7.52
N SER A 223 -18.58 14.90 6.72
CA SER A 223 -17.14 15.11 6.55
C SER A 223 -16.55 16.06 7.60
N ARG A 224 -17.37 16.55 8.53
CA ARG A 224 -16.93 17.34 9.68
C ARG A 224 -16.43 16.41 10.80
N PRO A 225 -15.37 16.76 11.54
CA PRO A 225 -14.92 15.98 12.68
C PRO A 225 -16.00 15.86 13.77
N PRO A 226 -16.24 14.66 14.35
CA PRO A 226 -15.73 13.36 13.91
C PRO A 226 -16.43 12.90 12.62
N ALA A 227 -15.65 12.64 11.57
CA ALA A 227 -16.20 12.26 10.27
C ALA A 227 -16.66 10.80 10.27
N LYS A 228 -17.68 10.47 9.45
CA LYS A 228 -18.20 9.10 9.36
C LYS A 228 -17.27 8.17 8.57
N LEU A 229 -17.33 6.87 8.86
CA LEU A 229 -16.53 5.82 8.21
C LEU A 229 -16.56 5.89 6.67
N TRP A 230 -17.75 6.07 6.08
CA TRP A 230 -17.87 6.12 4.61
C TRP A 230 -17.06 7.26 3.99
N VAL A 231 -16.85 8.37 4.70
CA VAL A 231 -16.02 9.49 4.25
C VAL A 231 -14.57 9.04 4.14
N PHE A 232 -14.04 8.39 5.18
CA PHE A 232 -12.67 7.86 5.16
C PHE A 232 -12.49 6.82 4.06
N GLN A 233 -13.40 5.86 3.95
CA GLN A 233 -13.36 4.85 2.90
C GLN A 233 -13.36 5.48 1.50
N THR A 234 -14.23 6.46 1.26
CA THR A 234 -14.32 7.16 -0.04
C THR A 234 -13.02 7.92 -0.36
N LEU A 235 -12.48 8.67 0.62
CA LEU A 235 -11.27 9.47 0.42
C LEU A 235 -10.03 8.61 0.19
N LEU A 236 -9.90 7.47 0.87
CA LEU A 236 -8.78 6.54 0.68
C LEU A 236 -8.82 5.87 -0.69
N LEU A 237 -9.98 5.40 -1.14
CA LEU A 237 -10.15 4.84 -2.48
C LEU A 237 -9.81 5.88 -3.56
N LEU A 238 -10.31 7.11 -3.40
CA LEU A 238 -9.94 8.22 -4.29
C LEU A 238 -8.44 8.53 -4.28
N GLU A 239 -7.81 8.45 -3.11
CA GLU A 239 -6.37 8.69 -3.00
C GLU A 239 -5.55 7.67 -3.79
N VAL A 240 -5.92 6.39 -3.71
CA VAL A 240 -5.25 5.34 -4.51
C VAL A 240 -5.43 5.59 -6.00
N PHE A 241 -6.66 5.82 -6.45
CA PHE A 241 -6.92 6.08 -7.86
C PHE A 241 -6.13 7.30 -8.35
N GLU A 242 -6.20 8.41 -7.62
CA GLU A 242 -5.60 9.65 -8.09
C GLU A 242 -4.07 9.61 -8.06
N LYS A 243 -3.46 9.02 -7.04
CA LYS A 243 -2.00 8.98 -6.95
C LYS A 243 -1.38 7.95 -7.89
N ALA A 244 -2.04 6.83 -8.16
CA ALA A 244 -1.41 5.73 -8.90
C ALA A 244 -2.05 5.41 -10.27
N LYS A 245 -3.31 5.78 -10.50
CA LYS A 245 -4.13 5.36 -11.65
C LYS A 245 -4.89 6.52 -12.29
N SER A 246 -4.26 7.68 -12.43
CA SER A 246 -4.93 8.86 -12.99
C SER A 246 -3.98 9.79 -13.76
N SER A 247 -4.38 11.05 -13.95
CA SER A 247 -3.55 12.08 -14.58
C SER A 247 -2.58 12.72 -13.59
N ARG A 248 -1.59 13.44 -14.14
CA ARG A 248 -0.64 14.23 -13.37
C ARG A 248 -1.32 15.27 -12.49
N GLY A 249 -2.32 15.97 -13.03
CA GLY A 249 -3.06 16.99 -12.27
C GLY A 249 -3.83 16.40 -11.09
N LEU A 250 -4.46 15.24 -11.26
CA LEU A 250 -5.15 14.54 -10.17
C LEU A 250 -4.17 14.00 -9.13
N HIS A 251 -3.01 13.47 -9.55
CA HIS A 251 -1.96 13.05 -8.64
C HIS A 251 -1.47 14.19 -7.74
N GLU A 252 -1.15 15.35 -8.34
CA GLU A 252 -0.69 16.53 -7.60
C GLU A 252 -1.76 17.06 -6.64
N ARG A 253 -3.02 17.10 -7.10
CA ARG A 253 -4.17 17.43 -6.25
C ARG A 253 -4.29 16.48 -5.05
N SER A 254 -4.23 15.17 -5.30
CA SER A 254 -4.31 14.16 -4.25
C SER A 254 -3.17 14.30 -3.25
N ASN A 255 -1.96 14.61 -3.71
CA ASN A 255 -0.83 14.87 -2.82
C ASN A 255 -1.06 16.07 -1.87
N VAL A 256 -1.71 17.14 -2.35
CA VAL A 256 -2.09 18.29 -1.52
C VAL A 256 -3.20 17.95 -0.51
N HIS A 257 -4.17 17.11 -0.89
CA HIS A 257 -5.33 16.81 -0.05
C HIS A 257 -5.19 15.57 0.86
N SER A 258 -4.23 14.69 0.61
CA SER A 258 -3.93 13.55 1.48
C SER A 258 -3.73 13.95 2.97
N PRO A 259 -2.94 15.01 3.29
CA PRO A 259 -2.84 15.52 4.66
C PRO A 259 -4.19 15.99 5.25
N THR A 260 -5.14 16.44 4.44
CA THR A 260 -6.49 16.82 4.89
C THR A 260 -7.26 15.60 5.37
N THR A 261 -7.23 14.48 4.62
CA THR A 261 -7.84 13.21 5.04
C THR A 261 -7.27 12.73 6.37
N ILE A 262 -5.94 12.73 6.49
CA ILE A 262 -5.24 12.34 7.73
C ILE A 262 -5.62 13.26 8.89
N THR A 263 -5.72 14.57 8.65
CA THR A 263 -6.15 15.54 9.68
C THR A 263 -7.59 15.31 10.12
N LEU A 264 -8.50 14.94 9.21
CA LEU A 264 -9.86 14.55 9.58
C LEU A 264 -9.88 13.32 10.49
N MET A 265 -9.03 12.33 10.22
CA MET A 265 -8.87 11.14 11.07
C MET A 265 -8.34 11.49 12.46
N ARG A 266 -7.29 12.33 12.53
CA ARG A 266 -6.68 12.80 13.80
C ARG A 266 -7.65 13.58 14.69
N ARG A 267 -8.63 14.27 14.09
CA ARG A 267 -9.64 15.04 14.83
C ARG A 267 -10.85 14.20 15.24
N GLY A 268 -10.92 12.93 14.83
CA GLY A 268 -11.89 11.96 15.30
C GLY A 268 -11.24 10.93 16.24
N THR A 269 -11.99 9.89 16.59
CA THR A 269 -11.51 8.76 17.41
C THR A 269 -10.87 7.66 16.56
N ALA A 270 -10.67 7.87 15.25
CA ALA A 270 -10.23 6.83 14.32
C ALA A 270 -8.81 6.30 14.57
N LEU A 271 -7.94 7.10 15.22
CA LEU A 271 -6.54 6.76 15.51
C LEU A 271 -6.29 6.33 16.97
N VAL A 272 -7.31 6.43 17.82
CA VAL A 272 -7.22 6.15 19.26
C VAL A 272 -8.11 4.96 19.59
N ASN A 273 -7.59 4.04 20.41
CA ASN A 273 -8.37 2.91 20.89
C ASN A 273 -9.35 3.36 21.97
N ASP A 274 -10.46 3.96 21.57
CA ASP A 274 -11.54 4.34 22.49
C ASP A 274 -12.48 3.14 22.69
N GLN A 275 -11.93 2.06 23.25
CA GLN A 275 -12.69 0.91 23.76
C GLN A 275 -13.13 1.13 25.23
N LEU A 276 -13.00 2.36 25.75
CA LEU A 276 -13.68 2.77 26.97
C LEU A 276 -15.14 3.08 26.63
N GLU A 277 -15.90 2.07 26.16
CA GLU A 277 -17.33 2.11 26.36
C GLU A 277 -17.55 2.12 27.88
N GLU A 278 -18.06 3.24 28.42
CA GLU A 278 -18.44 3.30 29.82
C GLU A 278 -19.42 2.14 30.11
N PRO A 279 -19.16 1.31 31.14
CA PRO A 279 -19.95 0.10 31.43
C PRO A 279 -21.41 0.35 31.83
N HIS A 280 -21.93 1.57 31.71
CA HIS A 280 -23.20 2.00 32.30
C HIS A 280 -24.31 2.35 31.30
N HIS A 281 -24.13 2.13 30.00
CA HIS A 281 -25.15 2.46 28.98
C HIS A 281 -25.53 1.34 28.00
N HIS A 282 -25.39 0.07 28.36
CA HIS A 282 -25.94 -1.01 27.55
C HIS A 282 -27.45 -1.18 27.78
N LYS A 283 -28.24 -0.56 26.90
CA LYS A 283 -29.52 -1.17 26.50
C LYS A 283 -29.19 -2.54 25.87
N SER A 284 -29.97 -3.57 26.18
CA SER A 284 -29.91 -4.90 25.57
C SER A 284 -29.86 -4.78 24.04
N THR A 285 -28.66 -4.82 23.47
CA THR A 285 -28.43 -4.71 22.04
C THR A 285 -28.53 -6.12 21.47
N SER A 286 -29.32 -6.33 20.41
CA SER A 286 -29.39 -7.66 19.80
C SER A 286 -28.01 -8.08 19.27
N PRO A 287 -27.70 -9.38 19.20
CA PRO A 287 -26.41 -9.87 18.68
C PRO A 287 -26.06 -9.28 17.31
N ASP A 288 -27.05 -9.11 16.42
CA ASP A 288 -26.84 -8.53 15.09
C ASP A 288 -26.51 -7.03 15.13
N GLN A 289 -27.12 -6.27 16.05
CA GLN A 289 -26.80 -4.86 16.21
C GLN A 289 -25.41 -4.65 16.79
N TRP A 290 -25.00 -5.50 17.74
CA TRP A 290 -23.63 -5.52 18.25
C TRP A 290 -22.65 -5.84 17.12
N TRP A 291 -22.92 -6.88 16.33
CA TRP A 291 -22.05 -7.30 15.24
C TRP A 291 -21.89 -6.21 14.17
N ARG A 292 -22.97 -5.48 13.83
CA ARG A 292 -22.89 -4.31 12.95
C ARG A 292 -22.01 -3.19 13.52
N ARG A 293 -22.11 -2.88 14.81
CA ARG A 293 -21.23 -1.89 15.47
C ARG A 293 -19.77 -2.36 15.49
N TRP A 294 -19.55 -3.64 15.75
CA TRP A 294 -18.22 -4.26 15.72
C TRP A 294 -17.60 -4.17 14.33
N ILE A 295 -18.34 -4.51 13.26
CA ILE A 295 -17.89 -4.35 11.87
C ILE A 295 -17.52 -2.89 11.60
N GLN A 296 -18.34 -1.93 12.03
CA GLN A 296 -18.05 -0.51 11.82
C GLN A 296 -16.77 -0.06 12.54
N ALA A 297 -16.54 -0.52 13.77
CA ALA A 297 -15.33 -0.22 14.53
C ALA A 297 -14.09 -0.84 13.87
N GLU A 298 -14.16 -2.12 13.47
CA GLU A 298 -13.09 -2.83 12.78
C GLU A 298 -12.80 -2.20 11.40
N ALA A 299 -13.82 -1.85 10.62
CA ALA A 299 -13.67 -1.15 9.35
C ALA A 299 -13.01 0.23 9.51
N THR A 300 -13.34 0.96 10.58
CA THR A 300 -12.71 2.25 10.91
C THR A 300 -11.23 2.07 11.23
N ARG A 301 -10.89 1.04 12.01
CA ARG A 301 -9.51 0.68 12.32
C ARG A 301 -8.73 0.27 11.06
N ARG A 302 -9.31 -0.56 10.19
CA ARG A 302 -8.73 -0.94 8.90
C ARG A 302 -8.53 0.27 8.00
N ALA A 303 -9.48 1.21 7.95
CA ALA A 303 -9.33 2.46 7.21
C ALA A 303 -8.17 3.34 7.74
N ALA A 304 -8.01 3.45 9.06
CA ALA A 304 -6.88 4.15 9.67
C ALA A 304 -5.52 3.52 9.28
N PHE A 305 -5.43 2.20 9.31
CA PHE A 305 -4.21 1.50 8.88
C PHE A 305 -3.96 1.60 7.37
N VAL A 306 -5.01 1.57 6.53
CA VAL A 306 -4.84 1.81 5.09
C VAL A 306 -4.36 3.24 4.84
N ALA A 307 -4.86 4.25 5.55
CA ALA A 307 -4.33 5.61 5.47
C ALA A 307 -2.82 5.66 5.76
N PHE A 308 -2.40 4.95 6.81
CA PHE A 308 -0.99 4.83 7.18
C PHE A 308 -0.16 4.10 6.12
N ILE A 309 -0.66 3.00 5.57
CA ILE A 309 0.00 2.27 4.48
C ILE A 309 0.18 3.15 3.26
N LEU A 310 -0.86 3.87 2.84
CA LEU A 310 -0.81 4.74 1.67
C LEU A 310 0.16 5.91 1.87
N ASP A 311 0.19 6.52 3.06
CA ASP A 311 1.16 7.56 3.41
C ASP A 311 2.60 7.06 3.27
N ALA A 312 2.90 5.85 3.78
CA ALA A 312 4.22 5.25 3.67
C ALA A 312 4.57 4.87 2.21
N TYR A 313 3.68 4.17 1.52
CA TYR A 313 3.90 3.70 0.14
C TYR A 313 4.13 4.85 -0.82
N PHE A 314 3.31 5.89 -0.77
CA PHE A 314 3.45 7.02 -1.68
C PHE A 314 4.65 7.90 -1.35
N SER A 315 5.10 7.92 -0.09
CA SER A 315 6.36 8.58 0.28
C SER A 315 7.56 7.87 -0.35
N VAL A 316 7.56 6.54 -0.37
CA VAL A 316 8.62 5.71 -0.97
C VAL A 316 8.59 5.76 -2.49
N MET A 317 7.42 5.55 -3.10
CA MET A 317 7.28 5.40 -4.56
C MET A 317 7.40 6.74 -5.30
N PHE A 318 6.86 7.82 -4.73
CA PHE A 318 6.78 9.13 -5.40
C PHE A 318 7.63 10.22 -4.74
N GLY A 319 8.32 9.90 -3.64
CA GLY A 319 9.11 10.88 -2.89
C GLY A 319 8.28 11.96 -2.20
N HIS A 320 7.00 11.68 -1.94
CA HIS A 320 6.10 12.56 -1.18
C HIS A 320 6.55 12.68 0.28
N SER A 321 6.04 13.70 0.98
CA SER A 321 6.29 13.85 2.41
C SER A 321 5.34 12.96 3.19
N SER A 322 5.86 12.00 3.94
CA SER A 322 5.07 11.24 4.92
C SER A 322 4.55 12.17 6.00
N VAL A 323 3.24 12.10 6.24
CA VAL A 323 2.53 12.94 7.20
C VAL A 323 2.26 12.20 8.50
N MET A 324 2.11 10.87 8.46
CA MET A 324 1.86 10.04 9.63
C MET A 324 3.15 9.49 10.21
N SER A 325 3.18 9.30 11.53
CA SER A 325 4.31 8.69 12.23
C SER A 325 3.84 7.54 13.11
N VAL A 326 4.74 6.56 13.32
CA VAL A 326 4.45 5.32 14.06
C VAL A 326 3.92 5.59 15.47
N HIS A 327 4.47 6.58 16.17
CA HIS A 327 4.08 6.92 17.55
C HIS A 327 2.66 7.50 17.66
N GLU A 328 2.03 7.91 16.56
CA GLU A 328 0.66 8.44 16.57
C GLU A 328 -0.40 7.34 16.52
N ILE A 329 0.00 6.08 16.27
CA ILE A 329 -0.91 4.95 16.07
C ILE A 329 -0.92 4.07 17.31
N HIS A 330 -1.98 4.21 18.11
CA HIS A 330 -2.21 3.43 19.32
C HIS A 330 -3.35 2.42 19.16
N LEU A 331 -3.47 1.84 17.96
CA LEU A 331 -4.52 0.88 17.62
C LEU A 331 -4.04 -0.57 17.82
N PRO A 332 -4.93 -1.49 18.24
CA PRO A 332 -4.68 -2.93 18.05
C PRO A 332 -4.52 -3.23 16.57
N LEU A 333 -3.73 -4.25 16.20
CA LEU A 333 -3.72 -4.69 14.81
C LEU A 333 -5.12 -5.22 14.39
N PRO A 334 -5.45 -5.20 13.09
CA PRO A 334 -6.72 -5.73 12.59
C PRO A 334 -6.95 -7.18 12.99
N CYS A 335 -8.22 -7.55 13.13
CA CYS A 335 -8.59 -8.92 13.50
C CYS A 335 -8.20 -9.94 12.42
N ASP A 336 -8.22 -11.21 12.80
CA ASP A 336 -7.97 -12.34 11.90
C ASP A 336 -8.96 -12.37 10.72
N ASP A 337 -8.52 -12.90 9.58
CA ASP A 337 -9.33 -12.95 8.36
C ASP A 337 -10.58 -13.84 8.53
N ALA A 338 -10.53 -14.86 9.40
CA ALA A 338 -11.72 -15.66 9.74
C ALA A 338 -12.78 -14.85 10.49
N LEU A 339 -12.37 -13.93 11.39
CA LEU A 339 -13.30 -13.03 12.07
C LEU A 339 -13.87 -11.99 11.10
N TRP A 340 -13.02 -11.45 10.22
CA TRP A 340 -13.42 -10.43 9.24
C TRP A 340 -14.25 -10.98 8.07
N SER A 341 -14.27 -12.28 7.85
CA SER A 341 -15.08 -12.94 6.82
C SER A 341 -16.36 -13.56 7.36
N ALA A 342 -16.59 -13.46 8.68
CA ALA A 342 -17.80 -13.98 9.32
C ALA A 342 -19.07 -13.35 8.74
N THR A 343 -20.14 -14.15 8.68
CA THR A 343 -21.44 -13.78 8.09
C THR A 343 -22.54 -13.54 9.13
N SER A 344 -22.23 -13.76 10.41
CA SER A 344 -23.17 -13.55 11.52
C SER A 344 -22.45 -13.35 12.86
N ALA A 345 -23.15 -12.76 13.83
CA ALA A 345 -22.65 -12.61 15.20
C ALA A 345 -22.27 -13.94 15.86
N ALA A 346 -23.06 -14.99 15.61
CA ALA A 346 -22.81 -16.33 16.16
C ALA A 346 -21.53 -16.97 15.58
N GLU A 347 -21.21 -16.68 14.32
CA GLU A 347 -19.97 -17.16 13.70
C GLU A 347 -18.75 -16.48 14.31
N VAL A 348 -18.80 -15.15 14.53
CA VAL A 348 -17.74 -14.41 15.23
C VAL A 348 -17.45 -15.04 16.59
N ALA A 349 -18.49 -15.32 17.40
CA ALA A 349 -18.32 -15.94 18.71
C ALA A 349 -17.63 -17.31 18.64
N ARG A 350 -18.00 -18.16 17.67
CA ARG A 350 -17.37 -19.48 17.48
C ARG A 350 -15.90 -19.37 17.09
N VAL A 351 -15.58 -18.47 16.14
CA VAL A 351 -14.20 -18.25 15.68
C VAL A 351 -13.35 -17.67 16.81
N GLU A 352 -13.91 -16.71 17.56
CA GLU A 352 -13.24 -16.08 18.69
C GLU A 352 -12.85 -17.10 19.78
N VAL A 353 -13.77 -18.00 20.17
CA VAL A 353 -13.47 -19.07 21.13
C VAL A 353 -12.34 -19.98 20.63
N SER A 354 -12.35 -20.33 19.34
CA SER A 354 -11.30 -21.15 18.73
C SER A 354 -9.93 -20.44 18.74
N LEU A 355 -9.89 -19.15 18.41
CA LEU A 355 -8.66 -18.36 18.44
C LEU A 355 -8.10 -18.22 19.86
N HIS A 356 -8.95 -17.95 20.84
CA HIS A 356 -8.55 -17.87 22.25
C HIS A 356 -8.04 -19.21 22.78
N ALA A 357 -8.69 -20.33 22.43
CA ALA A 357 -8.23 -21.66 22.81
C ALA A 357 -6.83 -21.99 22.25
N ASN A 358 -6.47 -21.40 21.11
CA ASN A 358 -5.15 -21.52 20.48
C ASN A 358 -4.16 -20.42 20.94
N GLY A 359 -4.52 -19.58 21.92
CA GLY A 359 -3.66 -18.53 22.46
C GLY A 359 -3.42 -17.35 21.50
N VAL A 360 -4.24 -17.19 20.46
CA VAL A 360 -4.12 -16.10 19.48
C VAL A 360 -4.73 -14.83 20.07
N LYS A 361 -3.89 -13.84 20.40
CA LYS A 361 -4.31 -12.51 20.85
C LYS A 361 -3.76 -11.44 19.91
N ALA A 362 -4.62 -10.52 19.47
CA ALA A 362 -4.21 -9.41 18.61
C ALA A 362 -3.28 -8.45 19.39
N PRO A 363 -2.00 -8.30 19.00
CA PRO A 363 -1.12 -7.33 19.65
C PRO A 363 -1.45 -5.91 19.19
N THR A 364 -1.02 -4.91 19.96
CA THR A 364 -1.01 -3.53 19.48
C THR A 364 -0.01 -3.35 18.35
N PHE A 365 -0.23 -2.35 17.49
CA PHE A 365 0.70 -2.04 16.41
C PHE A 365 2.12 -1.78 16.94
N THR A 366 2.25 -1.00 18.01
CA THR A 366 3.55 -0.69 18.63
C THR A 366 4.23 -1.92 19.23
N GLU A 367 3.49 -2.81 19.88
CA GLU A 367 4.01 -4.07 20.41
C GLU A 367 4.50 -5.01 19.28
N ALA A 368 3.71 -5.13 18.21
CA ALA A 368 4.10 -5.95 17.06
C ALA A 368 5.32 -5.38 16.32
N MET A 369 5.40 -4.05 16.16
CA MET A 369 6.59 -3.38 15.62
C MET A 369 7.83 -3.66 16.47
N LYS A 370 7.72 -3.52 17.80
CA LYS A 370 8.82 -3.82 18.73
C LYS A 370 9.28 -5.27 18.63
N ARG A 371 8.35 -6.22 18.54
CA ARG A 371 8.67 -7.65 18.38
C ARG A 371 9.45 -7.91 17.10
N ILE A 372 8.99 -7.41 15.95
CA ILE A 372 9.71 -7.56 14.67
C ILE A 372 11.10 -6.93 14.74
N MET A 373 11.22 -5.73 15.32
CA MET A 373 12.50 -5.03 15.44
C MET A 373 13.49 -5.68 16.42
N THR A 374 12.99 -6.50 17.35
CA THR A 374 13.80 -7.29 18.30
C THR A 374 13.96 -8.76 17.89
N GLY A 375 13.51 -9.14 16.68
CA GLY A 375 13.64 -10.50 16.17
C GLY A 375 12.70 -11.54 16.85
N ARG A 376 11.57 -11.08 17.39
CA ARG A 376 10.53 -11.92 18.00
C ARG A 376 9.36 -12.14 17.04
N LYS A 377 8.92 -13.40 16.90
CA LYS A 377 7.81 -13.78 16.02
C LYS A 377 6.49 -13.14 16.46
N VAL A 378 5.61 -12.86 15.48
CA VAL A 378 4.29 -12.26 15.72
C VAL A 378 3.23 -13.02 14.92
N THR A 379 2.21 -13.53 15.61
CA THR A 379 1.08 -14.24 14.99
C THR A 379 0.01 -13.25 14.52
N ILE A 380 0.05 -12.88 13.24
CA ILE A 380 -0.85 -11.89 12.61
C ILE A 380 -1.18 -12.29 11.17
N ASN A 381 -2.29 -11.79 10.64
CA ASN A 381 -2.70 -11.99 9.25
C ASN A 381 -1.82 -11.23 8.24
N ASN A 382 -2.04 -11.48 6.95
CA ASN A 382 -1.30 -10.83 5.86
C ASN A 382 -1.46 -9.30 5.86
N PHE A 383 -2.67 -8.81 6.17
CA PHE A 383 -2.92 -7.38 6.25
C PHE A 383 -2.13 -6.74 7.41
N GLY A 384 -2.09 -7.37 8.58
CA GLY A 384 -1.23 -6.97 9.70
C GLY A 384 0.25 -6.91 9.32
N ARG A 385 0.74 -7.88 8.55
CA ARG A 385 2.15 -7.90 8.09
C ARG A 385 2.48 -6.75 7.16
N THR A 386 1.55 -6.43 6.27
CA THR A 386 1.63 -5.26 5.38
C THR A 386 1.69 -3.96 6.18
N ILE A 387 0.90 -3.85 7.27
CA ILE A 387 0.95 -2.71 8.20
C ILE A 387 2.33 -2.58 8.86
N LEU A 388 2.93 -3.68 9.30
CA LEU A 388 4.27 -3.64 9.90
C LEU A 388 5.34 -3.21 8.90
N MET A 389 5.26 -3.67 7.64
CA MET A 389 6.16 -3.21 6.58
C MET A 389 6.01 -1.72 6.30
N ALA A 390 4.77 -1.22 6.20
CA ALA A 390 4.52 0.23 6.11
C ALA A 390 5.07 0.99 7.32
N GLY A 391 4.97 0.39 8.52
CA GLY A 391 5.62 0.88 9.75
C GLY A 391 7.13 1.06 9.60
N MET A 392 7.82 0.02 9.10
CA MET A 392 9.27 0.09 8.85
C MET A 392 9.62 1.14 7.80
N LEU A 393 8.87 1.23 6.68
CA LEU A 393 9.07 2.25 5.65
C LEU A 393 8.88 3.67 6.22
N SER A 394 7.89 3.88 7.09
CA SER A 394 7.67 5.15 7.78
C SER A 394 8.85 5.50 8.69
N VAL A 395 9.36 4.55 9.48
CA VAL A 395 10.56 4.76 10.33
C VAL A 395 11.78 5.12 9.48
N ILE A 396 12.02 4.40 8.38
CA ILE A 396 13.13 4.68 7.46
C ILE A 396 13.04 6.11 6.96
N TRP A 397 11.87 6.53 6.49
CA TRP A 397 11.67 7.88 5.98
C TRP A 397 11.95 8.94 7.05
N HIS A 398 11.34 8.83 8.23
CA HIS A 398 11.52 9.81 9.32
C HIS A 398 12.98 9.88 9.78
N MET A 399 13.70 8.75 9.82
CA MET A 399 15.13 8.71 10.14
C MET A 399 15.99 9.37 9.06
N GLN A 400 15.70 9.14 7.77
CA GLN A 400 16.39 9.82 6.68
C GLN A 400 16.16 11.34 6.71
N GLN A 401 14.93 11.78 6.98
CA GLN A 401 14.61 13.21 7.10
C GLN A 401 15.34 13.84 8.28
N ARG A 402 15.42 13.14 9.42
CA ARG A 402 16.18 13.62 10.59
C ARG A 402 17.67 13.72 10.30
N ASP A 403 18.29 12.73 9.66
CA ASP A 403 19.70 12.79 9.26
C ASP A 403 19.96 13.97 8.29
N LEU A 404 19.06 14.21 7.35
CA LEU A 404 19.13 15.38 6.45
C LEU A 404 19.06 16.71 7.21
N GLN A 405 18.12 16.86 8.15
CA GLN A 405 17.98 18.08 8.95
C GLN A 405 19.23 18.36 9.80
N MET A 406 19.79 17.33 10.42
CA MET A 406 21.02 17.45 11.20
C MET A 406 22.21 17.89 10.34
N ASN A 407 22.34 17.33 9.13
CA ASN A 407 23.38 17.70 8.18
C ASN A 407 23.23 19.16 7.70
N VAL A 408 22.00 19.63 7.45
CA VAL A 408 21.73 21.01 7.02
C VAL A 408 22.06 22.03 8.11
N LEU A 409 21.77 21.70 9.38
CA LEU A 409 22.04 22.57 10.52
C LEU A 409 23.50 22.52 11.01
N GLY A 410 24.36 21.70 10.38
CA GLY A 410 25.76 21.55 10.77
C GLY A 410 25.96 20.96 12.18
N MET A 411 24.93 20.33 12.74
CA MET A 411 24.96 19.74 14.07
C MET A 411 25.67 18.38 14.00
N SER A 412 26.74 18.21 14.76
CA SER A 412 27.46 16.93 14.81
C SER A 412 26.60 15.83 15.42
N ARG A 413 26.60 14.63 14.81
CA ARG A 413 25.83 13.44 15.24
C ARG A 413 26.00 13.08 16.73
N GLY A 414 27.12 13.45 17.35
CA GLY A 414 27.42 13.19 18.76
C GLY A 414 27.02 14.28 19.76
N GLN A 415 26.60 15.49 19.32
CA GLN A 415 26.30 16.62 20.23
C GLN A 415 24.80 16.86 20.45
N ALA A 416 23.93 16.26 19.62
CA ALA A 416 22.48 16.31 19.81
C ALA A 416 21.97 14.88 19.98
N GLY A 417 21.88 14.42 21.23
CA GLY A 417 21.59 13.03 21.57
C GLY A 417 20.30 12.51 20.94
N GLY A 418 20.40 11.68 19.89
CA GLY A 418 19.22 10.96 19.42
C GLY A 418 19.28 10.17 18.11
N LEU A 419 20.37 10.17 17.33
CA LEU A 419 20.51 9.20 16.23
C LEU A 419 21.70 8.25 16.48
N PRO A 420 21.47 6.94 16.59
CA PRO A 420 22.56 5.96 16.56
C PRO A 420 23.36 6.14 15.26
N ASN A 421 24.69 6.13 15.35
CA ASN A 421 25.57 6.27 14.18
C ASN A 421 25.27 5.23 13.07
N ASN A 422 24.68 4.08 13.43
CA ASN A 422 24.32 2.96 12.56
C ASN A 422 22.83 2.60 12.59
N TRP A 423 21.91 3.57 12.69
CA TRP A 423 20.45 3.31 12.76
C TRP A 423 19.90 2.45 11.59
N LYS A 424 20.61 2.38 10.47
CA LYS A 424 20.25 1.54 9.31
C LYS A 424 20.40 0.04 9.57
N GLU A 425 21.43 -0.40 10.29
CA GLU A 425 21.75 -1.82 10.46
C GLU A 425 20.66 -2.57 11.25
N PRO A 426 20.10 -2.03 12.36
CA PRO A 426 18.92 -2.60 12.99
C PRO A 426 17.71 -2.75 12.07
N LEU A 427 17.44 -1.75 11.24
CA LEU A 427 16.30 -1.77 10.33
C LEU A 427 16.50 -2.80 9.22
N GLU A 428 17.72 -2.93 8.69
CA GLU A 428 18.09 -3.97 7.72
C GLU A 428 17.78 -5.37 8.28
N LYS A 429 18.26 -5.67 9.51
CA LYS A 429 17.97 -6.93 10.20
C LYS A 429 16.47 -7.14 10.47
N SER A 430 15.75 -6.06 10.78
CA SER A 430 14.31 -6.11 11.05
C SER A 430 13.50 -6.44 9.79
N ILE A 431 13.88 -5.90 8.63
CA ILE A 431 13.26 -6.20 7.34
C ILE A 431 13.49 -7.66 6.96
N ASP A 432 14.72 -8.15 7.12
CA ASP A 432 15.05 -9.55 6.84
C ASP A 432 14.29 -10.50 7.77
N PHE A 433 14.22 -10.16 9.06
CA PHE A 433 13.44 -10.92 10.03
C PHE A 433 11.95 -10.92 9.68
N TRP A 434 11.38 -9.76 9.30
CA TRP A 434 9.99 -9.67 8.85
C TRP A 434 9.73 -10.60 7.68
N LYS A 435 10.61 -10.63 6.67
CA LYS A 435 10.44 -11.51 5.50
C LYS A 435 10.54 -12.99 5.87
N LYS A 436 11.49 -13.34 6.74
CA LYS A 436 11.63 -14.70 7.27
C LYS A 436 10.38 -15.14 8.05
N ASP A 437 9.92 -14.33 8.99
CA ASP A 437 8.68 -14.60 9.74
C ASP A 437 7.48 -14.71 8.79
N PHE A 438 7.46 -13.87 7.75
CA PHE A 438 6.45 -13.90 6.70
C PHE A 438 6.37 -15.29 6.06
N ASP A 439 7.50 -15.75 5.52
CA ASP A 439 7.62 -17.02 4.81
C ASP A 439 7.36 -18.22 5.73
N ASP A 440 7.88 -18.20 6.96
CA ASP A 440 7.66 -19.24 7.96
C ASP A 440 6.16 -19.46 8.24
N SER A 441 5.41 -18.37 8.39
CA SER A 441 3.97 -18.49 8.69
C SER A 441 3.14 -18.84 7.47
N LEU A 442 3.55 -18.40 6.26
CA LEU A 442 2.92 -18.84 5.02
C LEU A 442 3.11 -20.35 4.82
N ALA A 443 4.33 -20.85 5.05
CA ALA A 443 4.63 -22.28 5.01
C ALA A 443 3.84 -23.08 6.06
N HIS A 444 3.70 -22.54 7.28
CA HIS A 444 2.86 -23.16 8.31
C HIS A 444 1.38 -23.22 7.89
N MET A 445 0.84 -22.14 7.31
CA MET A 445 -0.53 -22.11 6.81
C MET A 445 -0.77 -23.13 5.69
N GLN A 446 0.22 -23.31 4.80
CA GLN A 446 0.18 -24.34 3.76
C GLN A 446 0.09 -25.76 4.33
N LEU A 447 0.90 -26.05 5.36
CA LEU A 447 0.90 -27.36 6.03
C LEU A 447 -0.40 -27.61 6.81
N ALA A 448 -1.03 -26.55 7.33
CA ALA A 448 -2.30 -26.63 8.05
C ALA A 448 -3.53 -26.70 7.13
N SER A 449 -3.38 -26.41 5.83
CA SER A 449 -4.50 -26.36 4.87
C SER A 449 -5.06 -27.76 4.55
N LEU A 450 -6.40 -27.88 4.53
CA LEU A 450 -7.08 -29.14 4.22
C LEU A 450 -7.01 -29.46 2.71
N PRO A 451 -6.98 -30.74 2.29
CA PRO A 451 -6.77 -31.13 0.89
C PRO A 451 -7.68 -30.47 -0.15
N TRP A 452 -8.94 -30.20 0.18
CA TRP A 452 -9.91 -29.55 -0.71
C TRP A 452 -9.77 -28.02 -0.79
N GLN A 453 -9.02 -27.39 0.11
CA GLN A 453 -8.72 -25.96 0.09
C GLN A 453 -7.48 -25.64 -0.78
N GLN A 454 -6.67 -26.64 -1.12
CA GLN A 454 -5.34 -26.45 -1.70
C GLN A 454 -5.29 -25.83 -3.10
N HIS A 455 -6.33 -25.96 -3.93
CA HIS A 455 -6.29 -25.47 -5.32
C HIS A 455 -6.51 -23.95 -5.43
N TRP A 456 -7.47 -23.39 -4.70
CA TRP A 456 -7.75 -21.95 -4.69
C TRP A 456 -6.73 -21.16 -3.87
N HIS A 457 -6.24 -21.75 -2.79
CA HIS A 457 -5.20 -21.14 -1.94
C HIS A 457 -3.87 -20.97 -2.69
N LYS A 458 -3.49 -21.90 -3.59
CA LYS A 458 -2.18 -21.86 -4.27
C LYS A 458 -1.92 -20.60 -5.09
N SER A 459 -2.91 -20.10 -5.84
CA SER A 459 -2.74 -18.91 -6.68
C SER A 459 -2.61 -17.64 -5.82
N LEU A 460 -3.55 -17.45 -4.88
CA LEU A 460 -3.55 -16.32 -3.95
C LEU A 460 -2.31 -16.29 -3.05
N GLU A 461 -1.84 -17.45 -2.59
CA GLU A 461 -0.60 -17.57 -1.80
C GLU A 461 0.63 -17.21 -2.62
N THR A 462 0.67 -17.57 -3.91
CA THR A 462 1.79 -17.24 -4.80
C THR A 462 1.85 -15.72 -5.00
N GLU A 463 0.71 -15.08 -5.29
CA GLU A 463 0.62 -13.62 -5.40
C GLU A 463 0.99 -12.92 -4.10
N THR A 464 0.52 -13.43 -2.96
CA THR A 464 0.82 -12.90 -1.62
C THR A 464 2.31 -12.98 -1.32
N ARG A 465 2.95 -14.12 -1.64
CA ARG A 465 4.39 -14.30 -1.48
C ARG A 465 5.18 -13.34 -2.37
N GLU A 466 4.82 -13.22 -3.65
CA GLU A 466 5.45 -12.26 -4.57
C GLU A 466 5.32 -10.82 -4.08
N ALA A 467 4.11 -10.43 -3.65
CA ALA A 467 3.84 -9.10 -3.09
C ALA A 467 4.73 -8.81 -1.88
N SER A 468 4.86 -9.78 -0.95
CA SER A 468 5.72 -9.64 0.23
C SER A 468 7.21 -9.49 -0.12
N SER A 469 7.68 -10.22 -1.14
CA SER A 469 9.07 -10.17 -1.58
C SER A 469 9.40 -8.84 -2.26
N ILE A 470 8.51 -8.35 -3.13
CA ILE A 470 8.64 -7.04 -3.74
C ILE A 470 8.67 -5.93 -2.69
N LEU A 471 7.83 -5.99 -1.66
CA LEU A 471 7.83 -5.04 -0.55
C LEU A 471 9.14 -5.08 0.24
N CYS A 472 9.68 -6.26 0.51
CA CYS A 472 10.97 -6.45 1.18
C CYS A 472 12.12 -5.82 0.37
N HIS A 473 12.21 -6.13 -0.93
CA HIS A 473 13.21 -5.55 -1.81
C HIS A 473 13.07 -4.03 -1.92
N LEU A 474 11.84 -3.52 -2.01
CA LEU A 474 11.58 -2.08 -2.04
C LEU A 474 12.05 -1.40 -0.75
N ALA A 475 11.81 -1.99 0.43
CA ALA A 475 12.26 -1.45 1.71
C ALA A 475 13.79 -1.36 1.80
N HIS A 476 14.49 -2.41 1.37
CA HIS A 476 15.95 -2.41 1.30
C HIS A 476 16.49 -1.37 0.30
N MET A 477 15.92 -1.28 -0.91
CA MET A 477 16.30 -0.24 -1.87
C MET A 477 16.13 1.16 -1.27
N PHE A 478 14.99 1.42 -0.62
CA PHE A 478 14.67 2.71 -0.01
C PHE A 478 15.57 3.05 1.19
N LEU A 479 15.95 2.06 2.01
CA LEU A 479 16.89 2.25 3.13
C LEU A 479 18.26 2.73 2.64
N HIS A 480 18.68 2.23 1.48
CA HIS A 480 20.05 2.35 1.00
C HIS A 480 20.26 3.40 -0.09
N VAL A 481 19.22 3.90 -0.76
CA VAL A 481 19.30 4.85 -1.88
C VAL A 481 18.27 5.97 -1.78
N ASP A 482 18.71 7.21 -2.01
CA ASP A 482 17.78 8.28 -2.37
C ASP A 482 17.40 8.13 -3.85
N PHE A 483 16.18 7.66 -4.09
CA PHE A 483 15.66 7.45 -5.43
C PHE A 483 15.66 8.74 -6.30
N ARG A 484 15.58 9.93 -5.68
CA ARG A 484 15.65 11.20 -6.42
C ARG A 484 17.02 11.42 -7.06
N ASP A 485 18.10 10.96 -6.41
CA ASP A 485 19.44 11.02 -6.98
C ASP A 485 19.53 10.13 -8.24
N CYS A 486 18.91 8.94 -8.23
CA CYS A 486 18.81 8.09 -9.43
C CYS A 486 18.05 8.77 -10.58
N GLN A 487 16.91 9.42 -10.28
CA GLN A 487 16.15 10.17 -11.29
C GLN A 487 16.96 11.32 -11.90
N MET A 488 17.74 12.06 -11.09
CA MET A 488 18.60 13.13 -11.57
C MET A 488 19.74 12.62 -12.46
N ILE A 489 20.31 11.44 -12.14
CA ILE A 489 21.36 10.79 -12.94
C ILE A 489 20.81 10.28 -14.27
N ALA A 490 19.59 9.74 -14.26
CA ALA A 490 18.84 9.34 -15.45
C ALA A 490 18.36 10.50 -16.33
N GLY A 491 18.73 11.75 -16.00
CA GLY A 491 18.46 12.91 -16.84
C GLY A 491 17.09 13.54 -16.64
N ALA A 492 16.44 13.33 -15.49
CA ALA A 492 15.20 14.02 -15.19
C ALA A 492 15.38 15.56 -15.28
N SER A 493 14.41 16.22 -15.92
CA SER A 493 14.31 17.68 -16.00
C SER A 493 13.47 18.26 -14.86
N ASN A 494 12.50 17.49 -14.37
CA ASN A 494 11.58 17.86 -13.30
C ASN A 494 11.32 16.66 -12.38
N ILE A 495 11.38 16.88 -11.07
CA ILE A 495 10.97 15.92 -10.03
C ILE A 495 9.93 16.60 -9.13
N ALA A 496 8.79 15.94 -8.93
CA ALA A 496 7.70 16.43 -8.06
C ALA A 496 7.25 17.87 -8.36
N GLY A 497 7.19 18.24 -9.65
CA GLY A 497 6.74 19.56 -10.10
C GLY A 497 7.84 20.65 -10.03
N LYS A 498 9.04 20.32 -9.54
CA LYS A 498 10.16 21.26 -9.43
C LYS A 498 11.20 21.01 -10.52
N PRO A 499 11.59 22.04 -11.31
CA PRO A 499 12.67 21.91 -12.27
C PRO A 499 14.01 21.66 -11.56
N ILE A 500 14.83 20.79 -12.13
CA ILE A 500 16.14 20.44 -11.58
C ILE A 500 17.21 21.41 -12.07
N THR A 501 17.94 22.02 -11.14
CA THR A 501 19.10 22.87 -11.45
C THR A 501 20.33 22.04 -11.77
N ASP A 502 21.23 22.58 -12.59
CA ASP A 502 22.51 21.92 -12.90
C ASP A 502 23.40 21.73 -11.67
N SER A 503 23.32 22.65 -10.70
CA SER A 503 24.01 22.54 -9.42
C SER A 503 23.52 21.33 -8.62
N ALA A 504 22.20 21.10 -8.55
CA ALA A 504 21.61 19.95 -7.89
C ALA A 504 22.05 18.64 -8.57
N ARG A 505 22.05 18.60 -9.91
CA ARG A 505 22.51 17.44 -10.68
C ARG A 505 23.99 17.13 -10.44
N LYS A 506 24.85 18.16 -10.39
CA LYS A 506 26.28 17.99 -10.07
C LYS A 506 26.50 17.47 -8.65
N ALA A 507 25.75 18.00 -7.68
CA ALA A 507 25.80 17.55 -6.29
C ALA A 507 25.34 16.08 -6.15
N ALA A 508 24.26 15.70 -6.83
CA ALA A 508 23.76 14.32 -6.88
C ALA A 508 24.81 13.37 -7.45
N LYS A 509 25.41 13.70 -8.61
CA LYS A 509 26.52 12.91 -9.19
C LYS A 509 27.71 12.75 -8.23
N GLY A 510 28.03 13.80 -7.46
CA GLY A 510 29.09 13.76 -6.45
C GLY A 510 28.78 12.77 -5.32
N ARG A 511 27.60 12.86 -4.71
CA ARG A 511 27.14 11.92 -3.67
C ARG A 511 27.09 10.49 -4.19
N PHE A 512 26.55 10.31 -5.40
CA PHE A 512 26.33 9.00 -5.98
C PHE A 512 27.65 8.25 -6.26
N ARG A 513 28.71 8.95 -6.67
CA ARG A 513 30.05 8.33 -6.85
C ARG A 513 30.58 7.69 -5.56
N GLY A 514 30.38 8.34 -4.41
CA GLY A 514 30.74 7.76 -3.11
C GLY A 514 29.83 6.60 -2.73
N TRP A 515 28.53 6.74 -2.99
CA TRP A 515 27.53 5.72 -2.70
C TRP A 515 27.77 4.41 -3.45
N VAL A 516 28.12 4.46 -4.73
CA VAL A 516 28.34 3.28 -5.58
C VAL A 516 29.41 2.33 -5.04
N CYS A 517 30.45 2.86 -4.40
CA CYS A 517 31.52 2.05 -3.81
C CYS A 517 31.22 1.59 -2.36
N SER A 518 30.11 2.06 -1.77
CA SER A 518 29.75 1.79 -0.38
C SER A 518 29.03 0.44 -0.22
N ALA A 519 28.98 -0.06 1.02
CA ALA A 519 28.15 -1.24 1.35
C ALA A 519 26.67 -0.99 1.04
N SER A 520 26.17 0.21 1.34
CA SER A 520 24.82 0.66 0.99
C SER A 520 24.57 0.58 -0.53
N GLY A 521 25.59 0.94 -1.31
CA GLY A 521 25.65 0.77 -2.77
C GLY A 521 25.29 -0.64 -3.22
N ARG A 522 26.07 -1.59 -2.70
CA ARG A 522 25.95 -3.01 -3.02
C ARG A 522 24.60 -3.58 -2.59
N THR A 523 24.15 -3.29 -1.38
CA THR A 523 22.88 -3.82 -0.87
C THR A 523 21.70 -3.34 -1.73
N ALA A 524 21.62 -2.05 -2.07
CA ALA A 524 20.49 -1.57 -2.88
C ALA A 524 20.48 -2.18 -4.29
N VAL A 525 21.65 -2.30 -4.93
CA VAL A 525 21.76 -2.92 -6.27
C VAL A 525 21.40 -4.40 -6.21
N PHE A 526 21.83 -5.11 -5.17
CA PHE A 526 21.45 -6.50 -4.95
C PHE A 526 19.93 -6.66 -4.86
N HIS A 527 19.25 -5.89 -4.00
CA HIS A 527 17.80 -5.99 -3.89
C HIS A 527 17.07 -5.51 -5.16
N ALA A 528 17.60 -4.53 -5.90
CA ALA A 528 17.06 -4.13 -7.19
C ALA A 528 17.13 -5.27 -8.23
N LEU A 529 18.27 -5.97 -8.30
CA LEU A 529 18.46 -7.11 -9.19
C LEU A 529 17.52 -8.27 -8.81
N GLN A 530 17.43 -8.61 -7.52
CA GLN A 530 16.56 -9.68 -7.05
C GLN A 530 15.08 -9.37 -7.30
N CYS A 531 14.65 -8.12 -7.06
CA CYS A 531 13.27 -7.67 -7.31
C CYS A 531 12.83 -7.89 -8.76
N LEU A 532 13.69 -7.58 -9.73
CA LEU A 532 13.39 -7.81 -11.14
C LEU A 532 13.53 -9.29 -11.51
N ARG A 533 14.53 -9.99 -10.95
CA ARG A 533 14.79 -11.41 -11.22
C ARG A 533 13.60 -12.29 -10.84
N GLU A 534 12.95 -12.04 -9.70
CA GLU A 534 11.82 -12.83 -9.23
C GLU A 534 10.68 -12.91 -10.25
N VAL A 535 10.37 -11.80 -10.94
CA VAL A 535 9.23 -11.74 -11.87
C VAL A 535 9.63 -11.99 -13.33
N PHE A 536 10.80 -11.52 -13.76
CA PHE A 536 11.23 -11.66 -15.17
C PHE A 536 11.84 -13.03 -15.51
N LEU A 537 12.36 -13.78 -14.51
CA LEU A 537 12.88 -15.14 -14.72
C LEU A 537 11.87 -16.24 -14.38
N ASN A 538 10.90 -15.97 -13.49
CA ASN A 538 9.85 -16.92 -13.13
C ASN A 538 8.48 -16.33 -13.47
N PRO A 539 8.12 -16.19 -14.77
CA PRO A 539 6.82 -15.67 -15.14
C PRO A 539 5.71 -16.57 -14.58
N SER A 540 4.76 -15.97 -13.85
CA SER A 540 3.56 -16.68 -13.41
C SER A 540 2.80 -17.22 -14.63
N PRO A 541 2.29 -18.47 -14.60
CA PRO A 541 1.56 -19.06 -15.71
C PRO A 541 0.36 -18.20 -16.16
N ASP A 542 -0.21 -17.39 -15.27
CA ASP A 542 -1.40 -16.56 -15.53
C ASP A 542 -1.06 -15.18 -16.14
N SER A 543 0.18 -14.70 -16.00
CA SER A 543 0.60 -13.35 -16.45
C SER A 543 0.99 -13.27 -17.93
N GLY A 544 0.88 -14.38 -18.67
CA GLY A 544 1.35 -14.51 -20.04
C GLY A 544 2.88 -14.52 -20.14
N ALA A 545 3.40 -14.54 -21.38
CA ALA A 545 4.84 -14.69 -21.61
C ALA A 545 5.69 -13.49 -21.15
N ARG A 546 5.08 -12.32 -20.88
CA ARG A 546 5.78 -11.07 -20.54
C ARG A 546 4.98 -10.22 -19.57
N TYR A 547 5.66 -9.63 -18.60
CA TYR A 547 5.06 -8.69 -17.66
C TYR A 547 4.53 -7.42 -18.35
N ARG A 548 3.31 -6.99 -17.98
CA ARG A 548 2.65 -5.77 -18.48
C ARG A 548 2.02 -5.03 -17.31
N ALA A 549 2.41 -3.78 -17.08
CA ALA A 549 1.90 -3.00 -15.95
C ALA A 549 0.41 -2.62 -16.11
N ALA A 550 -0.14 -2.71 -17.33
CA ALA A 550 -1.57 -2.51 -17.58
C ALA A 550 -2.45 -3.58 -16.90
N ASN A 551 -1.92 -4.79 -16.75
CA ASN A 551 -2.63 -5.96 -16.22
C ASN A 551 -2.23 -6.26 -14.77
N ASP A 552 -1.43 -5.39 -14.16
CA ASP A 552 -0.92 -5.58 -12.80
C ASP A 552 -1.86 -4.93 -11.80
N HIS A 553 -2.44 -5.75 -10.92
CA HIS A 553 -3.36 -5.29 -9.90
C HIS A 553 -2.62 -4.76 -8.66
N GLN A 554 -1.34 -5.12 -8.46
CA GLN A 554 -0.59 -4.78 -7.27
C GLN A 554 -0.12 -3.31 -7.31
N LEU A 555 -0.53 -2.53 -6.32
CA LEU A 555 -0.24 -1.08 -6.28
C LEU A 555 1.27 -0.75 -6.35
N VAL A 556 2.10 -1.55 -5.68
CA VAL A 556 3.53 -1.26 -5.46
C VAL A 556 4.43 -1.82 -6.56
N ARG A 557 4.05 -2.92 -7.21
CA ARG A 557 4.92 -3.72 -8.10
C ARG A 557 5.47 -2.93 -9.30
N PRO A 558 4.65 -2.21 -10.10
CA PRO A 558 5.16 -1.44 -11.23
C PRO A 558 6.19 -0.38 -10.82
N TRP A 559 5.98 0.24 -9.66
CA TRP A 559 6.83 1.30 -9.15
C TRP A 559 8.13 0.76 -8.54
N ALA A 560 8.08 -0.38 -7.88
CA ALA A 560 9.29 -1.08 -7.43
C ALA A 560 10.19 -1.44 -8.61
N PHE A 561 9.62 -1.89 -9.74
CA PHE A 561 10.38 -2.18 -10.96
C PHE A 561 10.99 -0.94 -11.60
N TYR A 562 10.23 0.16 -11.63
CA TYR A 562 10.75 1.44 -12.11
C TYR A 562 11.95 1.91 -11.26
N ILE A 563 11.83 1.85 -9.94
CA ILE A 563 12.90 2.21 -9.00
C ILE A 563 14.12 1.30 -9.17
N ALA A 564 13.91 -0.01 -9.22
CA ALA A 564 14.96 -1.00 -9.41
C ALA A 564 15.73 -0.78 -10.73
N GLY A 565 15.00 -0.57 -11.83
CA GLY A 565 15.60 -0.28 -13.13
C GLY A 565 16.48 0.96 -13.12
N LEU A 566 16.05 2.03 -12.44
CA LEU A 566 16.84 3.25 -12.30
C LEU A 566 18.06 3.08 -11.38
N ILE A 567 17.96 2.28 -10.31
CA ILE A 567 19.11 1.97 -9.44
C ILE A 567 20.17 1.20 -10.22
N ILE A 568 19.78 0.15 -10.93
CA ILE A 568 20.68 -0.70 -11.72
C ILE A 568 21.34 0.13 -12.84
N PHE A 569 20.55 0.94 -13.55
CA PHE A 569 21.05 1.88 -14.54
C PHE A 569 22.07 2.85 -13.94
N SER A 570 21.72 3.53 -12.85
CA SER A 570 22.55 4.58 -12.27
C SER A 570 23.87 4.00 -11.75
N TRP A 571 23.84 2.80 -11.18
CA TRP A 571 25.02 2.06 -10.75
C TRP A 571 25.93 1.71 -11.94
N GLY A 572 25.40 1.03 -12.96
CA GLY A 572 26.18 0.64 -14.14
C GLY A 572 26.76 1.85 -14.89
N TYR A 573 25.94 2.87 -15.13
CA TYR A 573 26.34 4.10 -15.82
C TYR A 573 27.43 4.89 -15.07
N THR A 574 27.37 4.93 -13.74
CA THR A 574 28.35 5.69 -12.95
C THR A 574 29.73 5.03 -12.94
N ILE A 575 29.81 3.69 -12.99
CA ILE A 575 31.09 2.98 -12.98
C ILE A 575 31.64 2.76 -14.39
N ASP A 576 30.84 2.21 -15.29
CA ASP A 576 31.30 1.78 -16.61
C ASP A 576 31.11 2.88 -17.67
N GLY A 577 30.31 3.91 -17.39
CA GLY A 577 30.06 5.01 -18.32
C GLY A 577 29.22 4.59 -19.52
N LEU A 578 29.59 5.11 -20.70
CA LEU A 578 28.89 4.86 -21.96
C LEU A 578 29.02 3.39 -22.38
N LEU A 579 27.96 2.86 -23.00
CA LEU A 579 27.96 1.50 -23.48
C LEU A 579 28.56 1.43 -24.90
N ARG A 580 29.60 0.60 -25.06
CA ARG A 580 30.34 0.41 -26.32
C ARG A 580 30.68 -1.08 -26.51
N PRO A 581 30.24 -1.74 -27.60
CA PRO A 581 29.31 -1.25 -28.63
C PRO A 581 27.89 -1.10 -28.09
N PHE A 582 27.16 -0.10 -28.58
CA PHE A 582 25.77 0.13 -28.18
C PHE A 582 24.84 -0.81 -28.97
N PRO A 583 23.88 -1.52 -28.33
CA PRO A 583 22.98 -2.45 -29.00
C PRO A 583 21.86 -1.71 -29.74
N SER A 584 22.17 -1.05 -30.85
CA SER A 584 21.22 -0.22 -31.63
C SER A 584 20.01 -1.02 -32.15
N HIS A 585 20.11 -2.34 -32.27
CA HIS A 585 18.99 -3.21 -32.66
C HIS A 585 17.87 -3.26 -31.61
N LEU A 586 18.14 -2.82 -30.36
CA LEU A 586 17.15 -2.70 -29.30
C LEU A 586 16.42 -1.34 -29.31
N LEU A 587 16.86 -0.41 -30.17
CA LEU A 587 16.18 0.88 -30.38
C LEU A 587 15.07 0.74 -31.42
N ARG A 588 14.01 1.54 -31.26
CA ARG A 588 12.97 1.68 -32.29
C ARG A 588 13.56 2.43 -33.50
N SER A 589 13.40 1.89 -34.70
CA SER A 589 13.75 2.62 -35.93
C SER A 589 12.91 3.91 -36.03
N PRO A 590 13.49 5.10 -36.31
CA PRO A 590 12.77 6.36 -36.43
C PRO A 590 11.72 6.41 -37.56
N ARG A 591 11.70 5.39 -38.44
CA ARG A 591 10.81 5.33 -39.61
C ARG A 591 9.44 4.70 -39.34
N ALA A 592 9.20 4.14 -38.16
CA ALA A 592 7.94 3.47 -37.80
C ALA A 592 6.84 4.41 -37.26
N SER A 593 6.83 5.68 -37.66
CA SER A 593 5.81 6.66 -37.26
C SER A 593 4.54 6.60 -38.13
N THR A 594 4.55 5.81 -39.20
CA THR A 594 3.41 5.58 -40.09
C THR A 594 2.92 4.15 -39.89
N ALA A 595 1.81 3.97 -39.18
CA ALA A 595 1.27 2.65 -38.82
C ALA A 595 0.92 1.79 -40.06
N LEU A 596 1.85 0.93 -40.50
CA LEU A 596 1.56 -0.16 -41.41
C LEU A 596 1.62 -1.52 -40.65
N PRO A 597 0.91 -2.56 -41.13
CA PRO A 597 0.97 -3.89 -40.52
C PRO A 597 2.38 -4.50 -40.45
N GLN A 598 3.35 -4.05 -41.24
CA GLN A 598 4.74 -4.53 -41.12
C GLN A 598 5.46 -3.95 -39.87
N ASP A 599 4.97 -2.86 -39.27
CA ASP A 599 5.61 -2.23 -38.11
C ASP A 599 5.29 -2.92 -36.78
N TRP A 600 4.18 -3.67 -36.69
CA TRP A 600 3.84 -4.40 -35.46
C TRP A 600 4.74 -5.63 -35.26
N GLU A 601 5.08 -6.35 -36.35
CA GLU A 601 6.00 -7.49 -36.31
C GLU A 601 7.40 -7.05 -35.87
N VAL A 602 7.90 -5.95 -36.43
CA VAL A 602 9.19 -5.36 -36.04
C VAL A 602 9.16 -4.88 -34.59
N THR A 603 8.05 -4.30 -34.13
CA THR A 603 7.90 -3.86 -32.74
C THR A 603 7.88 -5.04 -31.76
N ASP A 604 7.21 -6.14 -32.10
CA ASP A 604 7.16 -7.33 -31.24
C ASP A 604 8.49 -8.10 -31.25
N GLN A 605 9.22 -8.10 -32.37
CA GLN A 605 10.56 -8.65 -32.43
C GLN A 605 11.54 -7.86 -31.54
N VAL A 606 11.51 -6.52 -31.59
CA VAL A 606 12.34 -5.69 -30.69
C VAL A 606 11.96 -5.91 -29.22
N ARG A 607 10.66 -6.03 -28.90
CA ARG A 607 10.19 -6.37 -27.55
C ARG A 607 10.72 -7.72 -27.10
N SER A 608 10.73 -8.72 -27.98
CA SER A 608 11.25 -10.06 -27.71
C SER A 608 12.75 -10.05 -27.44
N SER A 609 13.52 -9.38 -28.29
CA SER A 609 14.98 -9.27 -28.15
C SER A 609 15.36 -8.52 -26.88
N ALA A 610 14.65 -7.43 -26.54
CA ALA A 610 14.87 -6.70 -25.29
C ALA A 610 14.59 -7.59 -24.07
N TYR A 611 13.51 -8.38 -24.11
CA TYR A 611 13.18 -9.33 -23.03
C TYR A 611 14.25 -10.41 -22.86
N GLN A 612 14.75 -10.99 -23.96
CA GLN A 612 15.83 -11.97 -23.92
C GLN A 612 17.13 -11.35 -23.36
N ASP A 613 17.49 -10.15 -23.79
CA ASP A 613 18.66 -9.43 -23.28
C ASP A 613 18.53 -9.10 -21.78
N ALA A 614 17.32 -8.71 -21.33
CA ALA A 614 17.01 -8.52 -19.92
C ALA A 614 17.17 -9.83 -19.11
N GLN A 615 16.67 -10.95 -19.63
CA GLN A 615 16.83 -12.27 -18.97
C GLN A 615 18.29 -12.71 -18.92
N LEU A 616 19.07 -12.45 -19.97
CA LEU A 616 20.51 -12.70 -20.00
C LEU A 616 21.25 -11.85 -18.95
N TYR A 617 20.91 -10.57 -18.84
CA TYR A 617 21.48 -9.69 -17.81
C TYR A 617 21.14 -10.17 -16.38
N LEU A 618 19.87 -10.51 -16.13
CA LEU A 618 19.41 -10.98 -14.81
C LEU A 618 19.92 -12.39 -14.45
N SER A 619 20.17 -13.24 -15.44
CA SER A 619 20.77 -14.57 -15.24
C SER A 619 22.29 -14.54 -15.10
N THR A 620 22.96 -13.48 -15.53
CA THR A 620 24.40 -13.29 -15.38
C THR A 620 24.72 -12.38 -14.19
N ILE A 621 24.49 -11.08 -14.33
CA ILE A 621 24.75 -10.05 -13.30
C ILE A 621 23.79 -10.21 -12.12
N GLY A 622 22.51 -10.49 -12.39
CA GLY A 622 21.50 -10.69 -11.35
C GLY A 622 21.58 -12.03 -10.61
N SER A 623 22.51 -12.92 -10.98
CA SER A 623 22.67 -14.24 -10.33
C SER A 623 23.40 -14.21 -9.00
N VAL A 624 23.90 -13.04 -8.60
CA VAL A 624 24.54 -12.84 -7.30
C VAL A 624 23.63 -13.29 -6.16
N THR A 625 24.20 -13.98 -5.19
CA THR A 625 23.49 -14.53 -4.01
C THR A 625 23.66 -13.67 -2.77
N SER A 626 24.66 -12.78 -2.77
CA SER A 626 24.87 -11.81 -1.69
C SER A 626 25.39 -10.48 -2.24
N PRO A 627 25.18 -9.36 -1.52
CA PRO A 627 25.68 -8.04 -1.93
C PRO A 627 27.18 -8.00 -2.20
N GLN A 628 27.99 -8.79 -1.49
CA GLN A 628 29.45 -8.82 -1.63
C GLN A 628 29.90 -9.39 -2.98
N GLU A 629 29.10 -10.25 -3.63
CA GLU A 629 29.46 -10.85 -4.91
C GLU A 629 29.47 -9.85 -6.06
N LEU A 630 28.79 -8.70 -5.90
CA LEU A 630 28.84 -7.60 -6.87
C LEU A 630 30.26 -7.06 -7.10
N ASP A 631 31.15 -7.17 -6.11
CA ASP A 631 32.55 -6.72 -6.25
C ASP A 631 33.37 -7.61 -7.21
N ARG A 632 32.90 -8.84 -7.46
CA ARG A 632 33.51 -9.76 -8.43
C ARG A 632 33.19 -9.37 -9.87
N ILE A 633 32.13 -8.60 -10.08
CA ILE A 633 31.70 -8.14 -11.41
C ILE A 633 32.57 -6.97 -11.84
N LYS A 634 33.47 -7.20 -12.80
CA LYS A 634 34.43 -6.20 -13.28
C LYS A 634 34.01 -5.51 -14.58
N ALA A 635 33.07 -6.06 -15.33
CA ALA A 635 32.61 -5.53 -16.62
C ALA A 635 31.15 -5.88 -16.88
N GLY A 636 30.53 -5.13 -17.80
CA GLY A 636 29.17 -5.37 -18.27
C GLY A 636 28.07 -4.89 -17.32
N ARG A 637 28.38 -4.01 -16.36
CA ARG A 637 27.39 -3.52 -15.39
C ARG A 637 26.40 -2.58 -16.05
N ASN A 638 26.84 -1.84 -17.07
CA ASN A 638 26.02 -0.96 -17.90
C ASN A 638 25.33 -1.64 -19.08
N ASN A 639 25.39 -2.98 -19.21
CA ASN A 639 24.66 -3.77 -20.23
C ASN A 639 23.16 -3.89 -19.90
N VAL A 640 22.52 -2.76 -19.58
CA VAL A 640 21.16 -2.71 -19.02
C VAL A 640 20.12 -2.30 -20.06
N VAL A 641 20.50 -2.15 -21.33
CA VAL A 641 19.59 -1.63 -22.37
C VAL A 641 18.38 -2.54 -22.54
N GLY A 642 18.56 -3.86 -22.66
CA GLY A 642 17.42 -4.80 -22.72
C GLY A 642 16.50 -4.67 -21.52
N LEU A 643 17.07 -4.62 -20.31
CA LEU A 643 16.31 -4.47 -19.06
C LEU A 643 15.47 -3.17 -19.05
N LEU A 644 16.08 -2.04 -19.39
CA LEU A 644 15.38 -0.75 -19.41
C LEU A 644 14.30 -0.70 -20.50
N ARG A 645 14.56 -1.27 -21.68
CA ARG A 645 13.58 -1.35 -22.77
C ARG A 645 12.41 -2.27 -22.40
N THR A 646 12.66 -3.38 -21.72
CA THR A 646 11.62 -4.28 -21.21
C THR A 646 10.69 -3.56 -20.24
N LEU A 647 11.25 -2.82 -19.28
CA LEU A 647 10.46 -2.00 -18.36
C LEU A 647 9.72 -0.87 -19.07
N GLU A 648 10.37 -0.18 -20.00
CA GLU A 648 9.76 0.87 -20.83
C GLU A 648 8.51 0.34 -21.56
N PHE A 649 8.62 -0.81 -22.23
CA PHE A 649 7.51 -1.43 -22.95
C PHE A 649 6.39 -1.90 -22.01
N ALA A 650 6.74 -2.45 -20.85
CA ALA A 650 5.77 -2.87 -19.85
C ALA A 650 4.93 -1.68 -19.33
N PHE A 651 5.52 -0.49 -19.24
CA PHE A 651 4.86 0.75 -18.79
C PHE A 651 4.17 1.51 -19.92
N GLN A 652 4.70 1.46 -21.13
CA GLN A 652 4.13 2.14 -22.31
C GLN A 652 2.70 1.64 -22.62
N ASP A 653 2.47 0.35 -22.39
CA ASP A 653 1.16 -0.27 -22.58
C ASP A 653 0.13 0.15 -21.50
N SER A 654 0.56 0.85 -20.45
CA SER A 654 -0.33 1.35 -19.39
C SER A 654 -1.15 2.55 -19.85
N GLN A 655 -2.38 2.62 -19.35
CA GLN A 655 -3.29 3.72 -19.66
C GLN A 655 -3.12 4.93 -18.73
N TRP A 656 -2.27 4.82 -17.70
CA TRP A 656 -2.09 5.83 -16.66
C TRP A 656 -0.88 6.72 -16.94
N GLU A 657 -1.08 8.03 -16.86
CA GLU A 657 -0.10 9.05 -17.29
C GLU A 657 1.23 8.94 -16.54
N LEU A 658 1.19 8.68 -15.23
CA LEU A 658 2.40 8.58 -14.42
C LEU A 658 3.31 7.40 -14.82
N LEU A 659 2.73 6.25 -15.20
CA LEU A 659 3.52 5.12 -15.71
C LEU A 659 4.07 5.41 -17.12
N GLN A 660 3.33 6.16 -17.93
CA GLN A 660 3.85 6.65 -19.21
C GLN A 660 5.02 7.64 -19.01
N GLU A 661 4.96 8.53 -18.02
CA GLU A 661 6.12 9.37 -17.66
C GLU A 661 7.32 8.51 -17.22
N ALA A 662 7.09 7.44 -16.44
CA ALA A 662 8.14 6.52 -16.04
C ALA A 662 8.78 5.83 -17.25
N SER A 663 7.98 5.42 -18.24
CA SER A 663 8.43 4.90 -19.53
C SER A 663 9.35 5.89 -20.27
N VAL A 664 8.94 7.15 -20.38
CA VAL A 664 9.75 8.22 -21.00
C VAL A 664 11.09 8.43 -20.27
N ARG A 665 11.09 8.35 -18.93
CA ARG A 665 12.32 8.47 -18.14
C ARG A 665 13.28 7.31 -18.37
N LEU A 666 12.78 6.08 -18.50
CA LEU A 666 13.58 4.91 -18.84
C LEU A 666 14.17 5.03 -20.26
N GLN A 667 13.38 5.54 -21.21
CA GLN A 667 13.87 5.84 -22.56
C GLN A 667 15.02 6.87 -22.52
N GLY A 668 14.88 7.92 -21.72
CA GLY A 668 15.94 8.91 -21.49
C GLY A 668 17.23 8.28 -20.94
N ALA A 669 17.10 7.36 -19.98
CA ALA A 669 18.24 6.62 -19.43
C ALA A 669 18.95 5.76 -20.50
N VAL A 670 18.20 5.10 -21.40
CA VAL A 670 18.78 4.35 -22.53
C VAL A 670 19.60 5.26 -23.45
N LEU A 671 19.10 6.46 -23.75
CA LEU A 671 19.81 7.43 -24.61
C LEU A 671 21.11 7.95 -23.98
N LEU A 672 21.18 8.03 -22.65
CA LEU A 672 22.42 8.39 -21.93
C LEU A 672 23.51 7.32 -22.00
N LEU A 673 23.16 6.06 -22.30
CA LEU A 673 24.16 5.00 -22.54
C LEU A 673 24.73 5.06 -23.96
N GLU A 674 23.98 5.64 -24.90
CA GLU A 674 24.39 5.82 -26.29
C GLU A 674 25.35 7.01 -26.46
N ARG A 675 25.01 8.16 -25.86
CA ARG A 675 25.66 9.46 -26.06
C ARG A 675 26.53 9.85 -24.88
#